data_AF-A8TY27-F1
#
_entry.id   AF-A8TY27-F1
#
_cell.length_a   1.000
_cell.length_b   1.000
_cell.length_c   1.000
_cell.angle_alpha   90.00
_cell.angle_beta   90.00
_cell.angle_gamma   90.00
#
_symmetry.space_group_name_H-M   'P 1'
#
loop_
_entity.id
_entity.type
_entity.pdbx_description
1 polymer ?
#
loop_
_entity_poly.entity_id
_entity_poly.type
_entity_poly.pdbx_seq_one_letter_code
_entity_poly.pdbx_strand_id
1 'polypeptide(L)'
;MSGRDWRAFDAELRARVPELAVELLGKPTFRAGQEWRWGRKGSLSVVISGARAGMWFDHEEGRGGWFSDLVGRDLGVASEDATDWIAGRIGMGARHRPVCQRPAPREMPANDLAAPPSAPGTESSETRVDHDGDAAPTRADEAAARAARIWTGARPAPEHYPYLVAKQAAPLALRMDARHRLVVPLQDIDGRIHSLETIAPDGAKRFLAGGAKKGHFTWVGFDPAPLADPAGPVLICEGWATGASLHIATGHTVIAAMDAGNLMPVAEALRARFSDADLVLVADNDAKPDRDGNPGVDAARKVALAIDGRLAVPENPGDANDLFCAEGPDAVAAVVAGAAKIPPPPPTYPAPFLTPEEARASLADAIAGFMAAIPDYWAAVAAAQEEAKNPDTDRDPLDFNIVERAALPPLLGLPVDVGLGKTSSARAAIAELIGSGGLGTRKVVYAVPRHDLGVEQVTELKALGLSAMLWKGRTAPDPTDDNPDRLMCLDTEATFDALEIEHPVEQSCCKVKNGAELLLCPWFHDCGYQRQKPLAQAAQVVFCAHDSLFHMKPEAIGAVGLLVIDEAFWQSGLRGLDGKATLTQDGLEPGRTSLTCYTGKAKMDVGATADLIAARERLCKALRVTEPGPLRLGLLEAVVSPRTTAAMPPHSNAAGCAMPVSALACRRSSGASGSRRSCRKRASHGCRPGAAPRSG
;
A
#
# COMPACT_ATOMS: atom_id res chain seq x y z
N MET A 1 -23.78 47.14 -10.95
CA MET A 1 -24.36 46.72 -12.25
C MET A 1 -23.23 46.65 -13.27
N SER A 2 -23.16 45.69 -14.19
CA SER A 2 -23.80 44.37 -14.24
C SER A 2 -23.01 43.34 -13.41
N GLY A 3 -23.71 42.32 -12.89
CA GLY A 3 -23.07 41.16 -12.27
C GLY A 3 -22.78 40.10 -13.32
N ARG A 4 -21.57 39.55 -13.34
CA ARG A 4 -21.29 38.26 -13.98
C ARG A 4 -21.94 37.18 -13.13
N ASP A 5 -22.60 36.20 -13.75
CA ASP A 5 -23.02 35.01 -13.00
C ASP A 5 -21.78 34.16 -12.70
N TRP A 6 -21.27 34.31 -11.47
CA TRP A 6 -20.10 33.57 -11.01
C TRP A 6 -20.32 32.06 -10.93
N ARG A 7 -21.56 31.58 -10.81
CA ARG A 7 -21.86 30.13 -10.84
C ARG A 7 -21.78 29.58 -12.25
N ALA A 8 -22.28 30.32 -13.24
CA ALA A 8 -22.11 29.97 -14.65
C ALA A 8 -20.63 30.05 -15.07
N PHE A 9 -19.92 31.12 -14.66
CA PHE A 9 -18.49 31.29 -14.90
C PHE A 9 -17.65 30.14 -14.33
N ASP A 10 -17.85 29.77 -13.05
CA ASP A 10 -17.16 28.64 -12.42
C ASP A 10 -17.47 27.31 -13.09
N ALA A 11 -18.72 27.09 -13.55
CA ALA A 11 -19.12 25.86 -14.21
C ALA A 11 -18.45 25.71 -15.59
N GLU A 12 -18.49 26.77 -16.40
CA GLU A 12 -17.91 26.76 -17.76
C GLU A 12 -16.37 26.77 -17.73
N LEU A 13 -15.77 27.50 -16.77
CA LEU A 13 -14.33 27.39 -16.47
C LEU A 13 -13.95 25.95 -16.16
N ARG A 14 -14.67 25.26 -15.24
CA ARG A 14 -14.40 23.87 -14.88
C ARG A 14 -14.55 22.89 -16.04
N ALA A 15 -15.45 23.16 -16.99
CA ALA A 15 -15.59 22.35 -18.20
C ALA A 15 -14.38 22.49 -19.15
N ARG A 16 -13.71 23.65 -19.17
CA ARG A 16 -12.70 24.00 -20.18
C ARG A 16 -11.27 24.16 -19.66
N VAL A 17 -11.01 23.91 -18.37
CA VAL A 17 -9.63 23.84 -17.81
C VAL A 17 -8.66 22.98 -18.63
N PRO A 18 -9.01 21.79 -19.18
CA PRO A 18 -8.07 21.00 -19.98
C PRO A 18 -7.56 21.73 -21.23
N GLU A 19 -8.40 22.55 -21.85
CA GLU A 19 -8.05 23.35 -23.03
C GLU A 19 -7.24 24.58 -22.61
N LEU A 20 -7.75 25.33 -21.63
CA LEU A 20 -7.15 26.58 -21.16
C LEU A 20 -5.75 26.36 -20.56
N ALA A 21 -5.53 25.25 -19.84
CA ALA A 21 -4.22 24.91 -19.28
C ALA A 21 -3.19 24.58 -20.37
N VAL A 22 -3.63 24.01 -21.50
CA VAL A 22 -2.75 23.73 -22.65
C VAL A 22 -2.53 24.98 -23.51
N GLU A 23 -3.49 25.90 -23.58
CA GLU A 23 -3.28 27.21 -24.23
C GLU A 23 -2.28 28.07 -23.44
N LEU A 24 -2.37 28.05 -22.11
CA LEU A 24 -1.49 28.83 -21.22
C LEU A 24 -0.09 28.21 -21.10
N LEU A 25 0.00 26.96 -20.66
CA LEU A 25 1.28 26.31 -20.30
C LEU A 25 1.88 25.43 -21.41
N GLY A 26 1.23 25.32 -22.57
CA GLY A 26 1.64 24.44 -23.65
C GLY A 26 1.39 22.94 -23.36
N LYS A 27 2.19 22.06 -23.97
CA LYS A 27 2.03 20.60 -23.80
C LYS A 27 2.49 20.14 -22.39
N PRO A 28 1.68 19.37 -21.64
CA PRO A 28 2.10 18.81 -20.36
C PRO A 28 3.16 17.72 -20.53
N THR A 29 4.08 17.66 -19.58
CA THR A 29 5.09 16.61 -19.40
C THR A 29 4.47 15.26 -19.00
N PHE A 30 3.34 15.28 -18.26
CA PHE A 30 2.67 14.07 -17.77
C PHE A 30 1.14 14.24 -17.71
N ARG A 31 0.39 13.16 -17.96
CA ARG A 31 -1.08 13.13 -17.93
C ARG A 31 -1.58 11.86 -17.23
N ALA A 32 -2.21 11.97 -16.07
CA ALA A 32 -2.84 10.82 -15.41
C ALA A 32 -4.16 11.20 -14.70
N GLY A 33 -5.24 10.50 -15.06
CA GLY A 33 -6.54 10.68 -14.41
C GLY A 33 -7.04 12.13 -14.43
N GLN A 34 -7.21 12.73 -13.24
CA GLN A 34 -7.73 14.08 -13.06
C GLN A 34 -6.66 15.17 -12.93
N GLU A 35 -5.36 14.82 -13.07
CA GLU A 35 -4.23 15.73 -12.87
C GLU A 35 -3.21 15.63 -14.02
N TRP A 36 -2.85 16.78 -14.61
CA TRP A 36 -1.78 16.89 -15.61
C TRP A 36 -0.64 17.73 -15.03
N ARG A 37 0.59 17.52 -15.52
CA ARG A 37 1.78 18.17 -14.97
C ARG A 37 2.68 18.73 -16.07
N TRP A 38 3.26 19.90 -15.81
CA TRP A 38 4.18 20.67 -16.65
C TRP A 38 5.50 20.92 -15.91
N GLY A 39 6.52 21.43 -16.62
CA GLY A 39 7.84 21.67 -16.06
C GLY A 39 8.78 20.45 -16.15
N ARG A 40 10.06 20.65 -15.80
CA ARG A 40 11.17 19.74 -16.13
C ARG A 40 11.10 18.36 -15.48
N LYS A 41 10.32 18.23 -14.40
CA LYS A 41 10.00 16.94 -13.74
C LYS A 41 8.49 16.80 -13.44
N GLY A 42 7.63 17.53 -14.15
CA GLY A 42 6.21 17.63 -13.82
C GLY A 42 5.94 18.39 -12.50
N SER A 43 6.76 19.38 -12.20
CA SER A 43 6.74 20.19 -10.97
C SER A 43 5.50 21.08 -10.83
N LEU A 44 4.90 21.52 -11.94
CA LEU A 44 3.65 22.29 -11.94
C LEU A 44 2.47 21.37 -12.24
N SER A 45 1.66 21.06 -11.23
CA SER A 45 0.43 20.26 -11.35
C SER A 45 -0.81 21.13 -11.55
N VAL A 46 -1.74 20.67 -12.39
CA VAL A 46 -3.09 21.27 -12.55
C VAL A 46 -4.14 20.17 -12.56
N VAL A 47 -5.16 20.32 -11.72
CA VAL A 47 -6.35 19.47 -11.70
C VAL A 47 -7.28 19.94 -12.82
N ILE A 48 -7.60 19.06 -13.77
CA ILE A 48 -8.32 19.41 -15.01
C ILE A 48 -9.74 18.84 -15.08
N SER A 49 -10.15 18.00 -14.12
CA SER A 49 -11.54 17.50 -14.04
C SER A 49 -11.98 17.23 -12.59
N GLY A 50 -13.28 17.04 -12.40
CA GLY A 50 -13.90 16.87 -11.07
C GLY A 50 -14.11 18.18 -10.30
N ALA A 51 -14.53 18.07 -9.03
CA ALA A 51 -14.95 19.21 -8.21
C ALA A 51 -13.83 20.22 -7.87
N ARG A 52 -12.55 19.85 -8.12
CA ARG A 52 -11.37 20.72 -7.96
C ARG A 52 -10.74 21.13 -9.29
N ALA A 53 -11.41 20.93 -10.43
CA ALA A 53 -10.92 21.40 -11.72
C ALA A 53 -10.58 22.90 -11.66
N GLY A 54 -9.39 23.25 -12.12
CA GLY A 54 -8.81 24.59 -12.03
C GLY A 54 -7.91 24.82 -10.82
N MET A 55 -7.81 23.89 -9.86
CA MET A 55 -6.81 23.97 -8.79
C MET A 55 -5.42 23.59 -9.32
N TRP A 56 -4.38 24.35 -8.97
CA TRP A 56 -2.99 24.10 -9.37
C TRP A 56 -2.03 24.17 -8.19
N PHE A 57 -0.89 23.50 -8.30
CA PHE A 57 0.20 23.55 -7.32
C PHE A 57 1.56 23.36 -7.98
N ASP A 58 2.51 24.21 -7.62
CA ASP A 58 3.91 24.20 -8.07
C ASP A 58 4.81 23.69 -6.94
N HIS A 59 5.44 22.55 -7.19
CA HIS A 59 6.33 21.86 -6.24
C HIS A 59 7.77 22.43 -6.21
N GLU A 60 8.15 23.31 -7.14
CA GLU A 60 9.43 24.04 -7.08
C GLU A 60 9.30 25.34 -6.26
N GLU A 61 8.18 26.07 -6.40
CA GLU A 61 7.92 27.31 -5.65
C GLU A 61 7.13 27.13 -4.34
N GLY A 62 6.53 25.95 -4.10
CA GLY A 62 5.64 25.71 -2.96
C GLY A 62 4.33 26.52 -3.00
N ARG A 63 3.99 27.09 -4.16
CA ARG A 63 2.82 27.95 -4.39
C ARG A 63 1.72 27.23 -5.16
N GLY A 64 0.47 27.54 -4.85
CA GLY A 64 -0.70 27.01 -5.55
C GLY A 64 -1.94 27.85 -5.32
N GLY A 65 -2.96 27.62 -6.13
CA GLY A 65 -4.18 28.42 -6.13
C GLY A 65 -5.25 27.87 -7.07
N TRP A 66 -6.11 28.75 -7.56
CA TRP A 66 -7.08 28.48 -8.62
C TRP A 66 -6.62 29.03 -9.97
N PHE A 67 -7.33 28.67 -11.04
CA PHE A 67 -6.90 28.92 -12.41
C PHE A 67 -6.76 30.42 -12.74
N SER A 68 -7.53 31.28 -12.09
CA SER A 68 -7.36 32.75 -12.10
C SER A 68 -5.96 33.18 -11.66
N ASP A 69 -5.42 32.50 -10.65
CA ASP A 69 -4.15 32.84 -10.01
C ASP A 69 -2.98 32.30 -10.84
N LEU A 70 -3.20 31.20 -11.57
CA LEU A 70 -2.27 30.66 -12.57
C LEU A 70 -2.15 31.59 -13.77
N VAL A 71 -3.28 32.04 -14.33
CA VAL A 71 -3.33 33.01 -15.44
C VAL A 71 -2.71 34.34 -15.03
N GLY A 72 -2.95 34.80 -13.78
CA GLY A 72 -2.31 35.99 -13.22
C GLY A 72 -0.78 35.85 -13.08
N ARG A 73 -0.29 34.70 -12.57
CA ARG A 73 1.14 34.39 -12.45
C ARG A 73 1.83 34.36 -13.81
N ASP A 74 1.32 33.56 -14.73
CA ASP A 74 1.98 33.20 -15.98
C ASP A 74 2.02 34.38 -16.98
N LEU A 75 0.95 35.17 -17.04
CA LEU A 75 0.86 36.34 -17.91
C LEU A 75 1.33 37.65 -17.24
N GLY A 76 1.63 37.61 -15.93
CA GLY A 76 2.02 38.79 -15.15
C GLY A 76 0.93 39.86 -15.00
N VAL A 77 -0.35 39.46 -15.01
CA VAL A 77 -1.52 40.37 -15.00
C VAL A 77 -2.26 40.37 -13.65
N ALA A 78 -3.01 41.42 -13.35
CA ALA A 78 -3.80 41.50 -12.13
C ALA A 78 -4.97 40.50 -12.14
N SER A 79 -5.50 40.15 -10.96
CA SER A 79 -6.58 39.17 -10.82
C SER A 79 -7.87 39.54 -11.58
N GLU A 80 -8.15 40.84 -11.76
CA GLU A 80 -9.27 41.31 -12.59
C GLU A 80 -9.02 41.02 -14.09
N ASP A 81 -7.82 41.34 -14.60
CA ASP A 81 -7.43 41.09 -15.99
C ASP A 81 -7.35 39.58 -16.30
N ALA A 82 -6.83 38.76 -15.39
CA ALA A 82 -6.84 37.30 -15.50
C ALA A 82 -8.27 36.75 -15.58
N THR A 83 -9.18 37.34 -14.80
CA THR A 83 -10.61 36.96 -14.78
C THR A 83 -11.36 37.38 -16.05
N ASP A 84 -10.89 38.40 -16.77
CA ASP A 84 -11.39 38.78 -18.10
C ASP A 84 -10.71 38.00 -19.24
N TRP A 85 -9.43 37.62 -19.10
CA TRP A 85 -8.72 36.71 -20.02
C TRP A 85 -9.40 35.33 -20.09
N ILE A 86 -9.85 34.81 -18.94
CA ILE A 86 -10.64 33.59 -18.84
C ILE A 86 -12.01 33.81 -19.50
N ALA A 87 -12.72 34.89 -19.14
CA ALA A 87 -14.07 35.18 -19.63
C ALA A 87 -14.14 35.26 -21.16
N GLY A 88 -13.17 35.89 -21.80
CA GLY A 88 -13.08 35.99 -23.26
C GLY A 88 -12.98 34.62 -23.96
N ARG A 89 -12.37 33.63 -23.30
CA ARG A 89 -12.18 32.28 -23.86
C ARG A 89 -13.36 31.35 -23.63
N ILE A 90 -13.97 31.43 -22.44
CA ILE A 90 -15.18 30.64 -22.11
C ILE A 90 -16.49 31.26 -22.65
N GLY A 91 -16.41 32.23 -23.55
CA GLY A 91 -17.59 32.86 -24.18
C GLY A 91 -18.40 33.79 -23.28
N MET A 92 -17.90 34.12 -22.09
CA MET A 92 -18.59 34.97 -21.08
C MET A 92 -17.98 36.39 -20.97
N GLY A 93 -17.23 36.82 -21.98
CA GLY A 93 -16.58 38.14 -22.02
C GLY A 93 -17.59 39.28 -22.14
N ALA A 94 -17.65 40.16 -21.14
CA ALA A 94 -18.52 41.34 -21.17
C ALA A 94 -18.04 42.48 -20.25
N ARG A 95 -17.27 43.41 -20.80
CA ARG A 95 -17.19 44.84 -20.40
C ARG A 95 -16.38 45.64 -21.43
N HIS A 96 -17.01 46.60 -22.09
CA HIS A 96 -16.30 47.68 -22.79
C HIS A 96 -16.09 48.82 -21.79
N ARG A 97 -14.85 49.30 -21.63
CA ARG A 97 -14.51 50.42 -20.74
C ARG A 97 -13.60 51.41 -21.48
N PRO A 98 -13.80 52.74 -21.35
CA PRO A 98 -13.01 53.71 -22.12
C PRO A 98 -11.52 53.68 -21.80
N VAL A 99 -10.69 53.93 -22.81
CA VAL A 99 -9.24 54.06 -22.67
C VAL A 99 -8.91 55.24 -21.75
N CYS A 100 -8.18 54.98 -20.67
CA CYS A 100 -7.45 56.00 -19.92
C CYS A 100 -5.94 55.85 -20.22
N GLN A 101 -5.20 56.95 -20.13
CA GLN A 101 -3.93 57.10 -20.84
C GLN A 101 -2.73 56.51 -20.08
N ARG A 102 -1.79 55.95 -20.85
CA ARG A 102 -0.54 55.33 -20.35
C ARG A 102 0.49 56.43 -20.04
N PRO A 103 1.03 56.53 -18.81
CA PRO A 103 2.22 57.34 -18.53
C PRO A 103 3.41 56.84 -19.36
N ALA A 104 4.24 57.75 -19.85
CA ALA A 104 5.43 57.37 -20.63
C ALA A 104 6.54 56.79 -19.72
N PRO A 105 7.39 55.88 -20.23
CA PRO A 105 8.63 55.51 -19.54
C PRO A 105 9.52 56.73 -19.32
N ARG A 106 10.26 56.77 -18.20
CA ARG A 106 11.25 57.80 -17.93
C ARG A 106 12.64 57.17 -17.96
N GLU A 107 13.51 57.73 -18.78
CA GLU A 107 14.84 57.19 -19.07
C GLU A 107 15.79 57.34 -17.88
N MET A 108 16.78 56.44 -17.77
CA MET A 108 17.91 56.59 -16.87
C MET A 108 19.11 57.18 -17.62
N PRO A 109 19.76 58.24 -17.12
CA PRO A 109 21.10 58.63 -17.54
C PRO A 109 22.17 57.77 -16.85
N ALA A 110 23.31 57.56 -17.51
CA ALA A 110 24.48 56.88 -16.95
C ALA A 110 25.65 57.86 -16.73
N ASN A 111 26.45 57.66 -15.67
CA ASN A 111 27.91 57.54 -15.74
C ASN A 111 28.58 57.20 -14.38
N ASP A 112 28.99 55.94 -14.22
CA ASP A 112 30.38 55.46 -14.06
C ASP A 112 31.44 56.06 -13.07
N LEU A 113 32.25 55.09 -12.56
CA LEU A 113 33.67 55.15 -12.10
C LEU A 113 34.08 55.69 -10.70
N ALA A 114 34.50 54.78 -9.80
CA ALA A 114 35.88 54.68 -9.26
C ALA A 114 36.09 53.45 -8.31
N ALA A 115 37.35 52.97 -8.17
CA ALA A 115 37.87 51.90 -7.29
C ALA A 115 39.37 52.22 -6.95
N PRO A 116 40.24 51.38 -6.30
CA PRO A 116 40.17 50.02 -5.70
C PRO A 116 40.58 50.10 -4.18
N PRO A 117 41.52 49.36 -3.50
CA PRO A 117 42.26 48.09 -3.75
C PRO A 117 42.48 47.07 -2.58
N SER A 118 42.55 45.78 -2.96
CA SER A 118 43.56 44.74 -2.62
C SER A 118 44.11 44.41 -1.19
N ALA A 119 43.80 43.18 -0.74
CA ALA A 119 44.72 42.13 -0.20
C ALA A 119 45.40 42.32 1.21
N PRO A 120 46.15 41.32 1.75
CA PRO A 120 45.69 39.98 2.17
C PRO A 120 46.10 39.58 3.61
N GLY A 121 45.68 38.41 4.13
CA GLY A 121 46.06 37.86 5.45
C GLY A 121 45.90 36.34 5.55
N THR A 122 46.46 35.70 6.60
CA THR A 122 46.61 34.22 6.74
C THR A 122 46.27 33.76 8.17
N GLU A 123 46.20 32.44 8.40
CA GLU A 123 46.06 31.74 9.71
C GLU A 123 44.63 31.79 10.34
N SER A 124 44.14 30.80 11.11
CA SER A 124 44.50 29.37 11.27
C SER A 124 43.38 28.58 11.99
N SER A 125 43.33 27.25 11.79
CA SER A 125 42.85 26.19 12.71
C SER A 125 41.61 26.37 13.62
N GLU A 126 40.66 25.43 13.49
CA GLU A 126 39.74 24.91 14.55
C GLU A 126 38.69 25.91 15.12
N THR A 127 37.42 25.56 15.31
CA THR A 127 36.77 24.26 15.58
C THR A 127 35.40 24.18 14.89
N ARG A 128 34.95 22.99 14.45
CA ARG A 128 33.55 22.78 14.03
C ARG A 128 32.65 22.63 15.25
N VAL A 129 31.61 23.45 15.33
CA VAL A 129 30.39 23.16 16.09
C VAL A 129 29.27 23.20 15.07
N ASP A 130 28.64 22.05 14.84
CA ASP A 130 27.57 21.95 13.85
C ASP A 130 26.39 22.84 14.28
N HIS A 131 25.85 23.60 13.33
CA HIS A 131 24.54 24.23 13.46
C HIS A 131 23.60 23.44 12.58
N ASP A 132 22.66 22.75 13.21
CA ASP A 132 21.59 22.05 12.49
C ASP A 132 20.89 23.01 11.54
N GLY A 133 20.62 22.54 10.31
CA GLY A 133 19.95 23.32 9.29
C GLY A 133 18.50 23.56 9.66
N ASP A 134 18.21 24.73 10.26
CA ASP A 134 16.87 25.12 10.71
C ASP A 134 15.90 25.18 9.53
N ALA A 135 15.15 24.09 9.35
CA ALA A 135 14.23 23.91 8.24
C ALA A 135 13.06 24.90 8.37
N ALA A 136 12.65 25.52 7.26
CA ALA A 136 11.56 26.50 7.28
C ALA A 136 10.31 25.92 7.98
N PRO A 137 9.76 26.59 9.00
CA PRO A 137 8.77 26.00 9.90
C PRO A 137 7.54 25.55 9.12
N THR A 138 7.05 24.34 9.40
CA THR A 138 5.93 23.81 8.64
C THR A 138 4.64 24.55 9.00
N ARG A 139 3.63 24.45 8.13
CA ARG A 139 2.28 24.97 8.40
C ARG A 139 1.68 24.39 9.70
N ALA A 140 2.13 23.21 10.14
CA ALA A 140 1.73 22.63 11.42
C ALA A 140 2.44 23.33 12.60
N ASP A 141 3.72 23.68 12.47
CA ASP A 141 4.48 24.43 13.49
C ASP A 141 3.96 25.86 13.67
N GLU A 142 3.64 26.55 12.56
CA GLU A 142 2.96 27.85 12.62
C GLU A 142 1.63 27.77 13.37
N ALA A 143 0.88 26.70 13.15
CA ALA A 143 -0.41 26.45 13.78
C ALA A 143 -0.26 26.02 15.25
N ALA A 144 0.76 25.25 15.61
CA ALA A 144 1.12 24.88 16.98
C ALA A 144 1.54 26.14 17.78
N ALA A 145 2.44 26.96 17.22
CA ALA A 145 2.82 28.24 17.82
C ALA A 145 1.62 29.20 17.97
N ARG A 146 0.67 29.16 17.04
CA ARG A 146 -0.61 29.89 17.15
C ARG A 146 -1.54 29.29 18.21
N ALA A 147 -1.60 27.96 18.34
CA ALA A 147 -2.38 27.26 19.36
C ALA A 147 -1.90 27.63 20.76
N ALA A 148 -0.59 27.55 21.00
CA ALA A 148 0.04 27.99 22.24
C ALA A 148 -0.27 29.46 22.57
N ARG A 149 -0.12 30.39 21.60
CA ARG A 149 -0.48 31.81 21.81
C ARG A 149 -1.95 32.02 22.19
N ILE A 150 -2.88 31.29 21.57
CA ILE A 150 -4.31 31.35 21.91
C ILE A 150 -4.57 30.76 23.30
N TRP A 151 -3.90 29.67 23.66
CA TRP A 151 -4.03 29.01 24.97
C TRP A 151 -3.53 29.90 26.13
N THR A 152 -2.35 30.50 25.97
CA THR A 152 -1.75 31.40 26.96
C THR A 152 -2.56 32.71 27.09
N GLY A 153 -3.15 33.20 26.00
CA GLY A 153 -3.99 34.40 25.99
C GLY A 153 -5.46 34.17 26.40
N ALA A 154 -5.89 32.92 26.62
CA ALA A 154 -7.24 32.58 27.04
C ALA A 154 -7.34 32.54 28.58
N ARG A 155 -8.46 33.04 29.12
CA ARG A 155 -8.76 32.99 30.57
C ARG A 155 -9.44 31.67 30.94
N PRO A 156 -9.41 31.19 32.20
CA PRO A 156 -10.18 30.03 32.62
C PRO A 156 -11.67 30.12 32.21
N ALA A 157 -12.26 29.01 31.80
CA ALA A 157 -13.66 28.96 31.39
C ALA A 157 -14.60 29.07 32.62
N PRO A 158 -15.69 29.85 32.54
CA PRO A 158 -16.65 29.97 33.63
C PRO A 158 -17.55 28.73 33.72
N GLU A 159 -17.87 28.30 34.93
CA GLU A 159 -18.76 27.14 35.20
C GLU A 159 -20.11 27.27 34.50
N HIS A 160 -20.71 28.46 34.52
CA HIS A 160 -22.01 28.74 33.90
C HIS A 160 -21.94 29.00 32.37
N TYR A 161 -20.92 28.50 31.67
CA TYR A 161 -20.86 28.59 30.21
C TYR A 161 -21.97 27.73 29.58
N PRO A 162 -22.76 28.23 28.60
CA PRO A 162 -23.97 27.53 28.14
C PRO A 162 -23.76 26.08 27.70
N TYR A 163 -22.67 25.78 26.97
CA TYR A 163 -22.33 24.40 26.58
C TYR A 163 -22.03 23.49 27.78
N LEU A 164 -21.35 23.99 28.81
CA LEU A 164 -21.01 23.23 30.02
C LEU A 164 -22.25 22.93 30.84
N VAL A 165 -23.14 23.91 31.00
CA VAL A 165 -24.45 23.75 31.66
C VAL A 165 -25.32 22.72 30.90
N ALA A 166 -25.35 22.78 29.57
CA ALA A 166 -26.13 21.86 28.74
C ALA A 166 -25.60 20.41 28.76
N LYS A 167 -24.29 20.22 28.96
CA LYS A 167 -23.65 18.89 29.10
C LYS A 167 -23.35 18.52 30.57
N GLN A 168 -23.87 19.28 31.54
CA GLN A 168 -23.70 19.09 33.00
C GLN A 168 -22.24 18.91 33.47
N ALA A 169 -21.28 19.47 32.74
CA ALA A 169 -19.84 19.25 32.94
C ALA A 169 -19.17 20.43 33.66
N ALA A 170 -18.23 20.14 34.56
CA ALA A 170 -17.33 21.15 35.10
C ALA A 170 -16.34 21.65 34.01
N PRO A 171 -15.75 22.86 34.14
CA PRO A 171 -14.81 23.38 33.15
C PRO A 171 -13.55 22.54 32.91
N LEU A 172 -13.09 21.74 33.89
CA LEU A 172 -11.97 20.77 33.77
C LEU A 172 -10.78 21.26 32.91
N ALA A 173 -10.14 22.33 33.37
CA ALA A 173 -9.02 23.04 32.74
C ALA A 173 -9.29 23.71 31.37
N LEU A 174 -10.51 23.67 30.83
CA LEU A 174 -10.85 24.47 29.65
C LEU A 174 -10.65 25.97 29.90
N ARG A 175 -10.24 26.65 28.83
CA ARG A 175 -10.08 28.10 28.79
C ARG A 175 -11.11 28.71 27.84
N MET A 176 -11.26 30.03 27.84
CA MET A 176 -12.18 30.77 26.98
C MET A 176 -11.44 31.92 26.28
N ASP A 177 -11.58 31.98 24.96
CA ASP A 177 -10.91 32.98 24.12
C ASP A 177 -11.59 34.37 24.21
N ALA A 178 -10.91 35.37 23.64
CA ALA A 178 -11.44 36.74 23.54
C ALA A 178 -12.70 36.87 22.65
N ARG A 179 -13.17 35.79 22.03
CA ARG A 179 -14.41 35.70 21.24
C ARG A 179 -15.51 34.93 21.98
N HIS A 180 -15.34 34.69 23.29
CA HIS A 180 -16.28 33.98 24.16
C HIS A 180 -16.55 32.52 23.72
N ARG A 181 -15.55 31.86 23.14
CA ARG A 181 -15.58 30.43 22.79
C ARG A 181 -14.69 29.67 23.77
N LEU A 182 -15.15 28.51 24.23
CA LEU A 182 -14.27 27.57 24.93
C LEU A 182 -13.13 27.15 24.01
N VAL A 183 -12.00 26.84 24.61
CA VAL A 183 -10.77 26.37 23.97
C VAL A 183 -10.39 25.06 24.64
N VAL A 184 -10.24 24.02 23.82
CA VAL A 184 -9.79 22.67 24.21
C VAL A 184 -8.39 22.46 23.61
N PRO A 185 -7.35 22.11 24.39
CA PRO A 185 -6.00 21.95 23.87
C PRO A 185 -5.78 20.54 23.30
N LEU A 186 -5.21 20.44 22.10
CA LEU A 186 -4.71 19.18 21.57
C LEU A 186 -3.19 19.16 21.68
N GLN A 187 -2.68 18.32 22.57
CA GLN A 187 -1.26 18.15 22.85
C GLN A 187 -0.73 16.78 22.37
N ASP A 188 0.59 16.65 22.35
CA ASP A 188 1.28 15.36 22.33
C ASP A 188 1.52 14.81 23.75
N ILE A 189 2.30 13.74 23.85
CA ILE A 189 2.62 13.07 25.11
C ILE A 189 3.60 13.85 26.00
N ASP A 190 4.36 14.77 25.39
CA ASP A 190 5.32 15.67 26.04
C ASP A 190 4.70 17.02 26.42
N GLY A 191 3.38 17.19 26.23
CA GLY A 191 2.63 18.39 26.65
C GLY A 191 2.68 19.56 25.66
N ARG A 192 3.31 19.43 24.49
CA ARG A 192 3.35 20.49 23.49
C ARG A 192 2.00 20.57 22.77
N ILE A 193 1.42 21.76 22.73
CA ILE A 193 0.14 22.00 22.04
C ILE A 193 0.38 22.14 20.53
N HIS A 194 -0.26 21.29 19.73
CA HIS A 194 -0.17 21.31 18.26
C HIS A 194 -1.45 21.77 17.55
N SER A 195 -2.59 21.73 18.24
CA SER A 195 -3.87 22.25 17.73
C SER A 195 -4.82 22.62 18.88
N LEU A 196 -5.98 23.17 18.55
CA LEU A 196 -7.06 23.45 19.49
C LEU A 196 -8.40 23.02 18.86
N GLU A 197 -9.35 22.53 19.67
CA GLU A 197 -10.78 22.64 19.36
C GLU A 197 -11.31 23.93 20.00
N THR A 198 -12.24 24.60 19.33
CA THR A 198 -12.99 25.72 19.91
C THR A 198 -14.48 25.44 19.87
N ILE A 199 -15.17 25.64 21.00
CA ILE A 199 -16.60 25.39 21.15
C ILE A 199 -17.30 26.72 21.41
N ALA A 200 -18.26 27.09 20.58
CA ALA A 200 -19.05 28.32 20.74
C ALA A 200 -20.24 28.13 21.72
N PRO A 201 -20.92 29.21 22.15
CA PRO A 201 -22.00 29.12 23.14
C PRO A 201 -23.22 28.30 22.70
N ASP A 202 -23.40 28.11 21.39
CA ASP A 202 -24.39 27.25 20.73
C ASP A 202 -23.95 25.77 20.65
N GLY A 203 -22.76 25.43 21.19
CA GLY A 203 -22.14 24.11 21.07
C GLY A 203 -21.40 23.87 19.76
N ALA A 204 -21.32 24.84 18.84
CA ALA A 204 -20.67 24.63 17.55
C ALA A 204 -19.15 24.48 17.69
N LYS A 205 -18.65 23.27 17.43
CA LYS A 205 -17.24 22.87 17.51
C LYS A 205 -16.47 23.18 16.23
N ARG A 206 -15.23 23.68 16.35
CA ARG A 206 -14.29 23.92 15.23
C ARG A 206 -12.84 23.77 15.66
N PHE A 207 -12.09 22.91 14.98
CA PHE A 207 -10.62 22.80 15.11
C PHE A 207 -9.87 24.03 14.54
N LEU A 208 -8.66 24.27 15.03
CA LEU A 208 -7.75 25.30 14.52
C LEU A 208 -7.26 24.94 13.11
N ALA A 209 -7.58 25.77 12.13
CA ALA A 209 -7.17 25.55 10.74
C ALA A 209 -5.63 25.52 10.59
N GLY A 210 -5.11 24.36 10.15
CA GLY A 210 -3.68 24.09 9.99
C GLY A 210 -3.03 23.32 11.15
N GLY A 211 -3.67 23.24 12.33
CA GLY A 211 -3.13 22.52 13.48
C GLY A 211 -3.16 21.00 13.31
N ALA A 212 -2.15 20.31 13.85
CA ALA A 212 -2.08 18.86 13.77
C ALA A 212 -3.10 18.21 14.72
N LYS A 213 -3.97 17.36 14.18
CA LYS A 213 -4.97 16.60 14.95
C LYS A 213 -4.56 15.14 15.15
N LYS A 214 -4.08 14.47 14.09
CA LYS A 214 -3.69 13.05 14.13
C LYS A 214 -2.61 12.83 15.20
N GLY A 215 -2.83 11.89 16.12
CA GLY A 215 -1.91 11.56 17.23
C GLY A 215 -1.98 12.51 18.43
N HIS A 216 -2.73 13.61 18.34
CA HIS A 216 -2.81 14.65 19.37
C HIS A 216 -4.16 14.62 20.07
N PHE A 217 -4.18 14.89 21.36
CA PHE A 217 -5.32 14.59 22.25
C PHE A 217 -5.49 15.64 23.35
N THR A 218 -6.63 15.63 24.04
CA THR A 218 -6.83 16.42 25.27
C THR A 218 -6.64 15.55 26.50
N TRP A 219 -5.79 15.97 27.44
CA TRP A 219 -5.78 15.43 28.80
C TRP A 219 -6.89 16.13 29.60
N VAL A 220 -7.95 15.42 29.97
CA VAL A 220 -9.14 16.03 30.58
C VAL A 220 -8.91 16.27 32.07
N GLY A 221 -9.18 17.49 32.53
CA GLY A 221 -8.98 17.93 33.92
C GLY A 221 -7.70 18.70 34.18
N PHE A 222 -6.75 18.71 33.24
CA PHE A 222 -5.39 19.22 33.45
C PHE A 222 -5.00 20.29 32.41
N ASP A 223 -4.18 21.25 32.84
CA ASP A 223 -3.50 22.18 31.92
C ASP A 223 -2.43 21.40 31.11
N PRO A 224 -2.16 21.76 29.84
CA PRO A 224 -1.21 21.04 29.00
C PRO A 224 0.19 20.87 29.60
N ALA A 225 0.62 19.62 29.69
CA ALA A 225 1.85 19.17 30.35
C ALA A 225 2.22 17.74 29.90
N PRO A 226 3.48 17.31 30.06
CA PRO A 226 3.88 15.92 29.81
C PRO A 226 3.03 14.93 30.63
N LEU A 227 2.63 13.81 30.03
CA LEU A 227 1.92 12.77 30.76
C LEU A 227 2.88 12.03 31.71
N ALA A 228 2.59 12.10 33.01
CA ALA A 228 3.23 11.26 34.02
C ALA A 228 2.78 9.79 33.89
N ASP A 229 3.58 8.87 34.43
CA ASP A 229 3.23 7.45 34.44
C ASP A 229 1.93 7.22 35.25
N PRO A 230 0.90 6.54 34.68
CA PRO A 230 -0.43 6.52 35.26
C PRO A 230 -0.52 5.59 36.49
N ALA A 231 -1.00 6.11 37.61
CA ALA A 231 -1.20 5.36 38.86
C ALA A 231 -2.44 4.43 38.86
N GLY A 232 -3.07 4.21 37.72
CA GLY A 232 -4.32 3.47 37.55
C GLY A 232 -4.74 3.40 36.07
N PRO A 233 -6.00 3.04 35.77
CA PRO A 233 -6.47 2.93 34.39
C PRO A 233 -6.39 4.26 33.63
N VAL A 234 -6.02 4.21 32.36
CA VAL A 234 -6.11 5.35 31.44
C VAL A 234 -7.32 5.15 30.54
N LEU A 235 -8.32 6.02 30.69
CA LEU A 235 -9.54 5.98 29.90
C LEU A 235 -9.34 6.77 28.61
N ILE A 236 -9.65 6.16 27.47
CA ILE A 236 -9.53 6.76 26.13
C ILE A 236 -10.92 6.84 25.51
N CYS A 237 -11.36 8.05 25.14
CA CYS A 237 -12.69 8.30 24.57
C CYS A 237 -12.62 9.21 23.34
N GLU A 238 -13.72 9.30 22.59
CA GLU A 238 -13.82 10.20 21.43
C GLU A 238 -13.99 11.67 21.86
N GLY A 239 -15.14 12.02 22.45
CA GLY A 239 -15.46 13.41 22.79
C GLY A 239 -14.80 13.93 24.08
N TRP A 240 -14.47 15.23 24.12
CA TRP A 240 -14.09 15.91 25.37
C TRP A 240 -15.20 15.84 26.44
N ALA A 241 -16.48 15.97 26.06
CA ALA A 241 -17.60 15.91 26.99
C ALA A 241 -17.76 14.50 27.59
N THR A 242 -17.68 13.46 26.74
CA THR A 242 -17.54 12.05 27.15
C THR A 242 -16.42 11.90 28.19
N GLY A 243 -15.25 12.48 27.91
CA GLY A 243 -14.09 12.45 28.81
C GLY A 243 -14.29 13.22 30.12
N ALA A 244 -15.03 14.33 30.10
CA ALA A 244 -15.36 15.12 31.27
C ALA A 244 -16.22 14.33 32.25
N SER A 245 -17.29 13.70 31.76
CA SER A 245 -18.15 12.82 32.57
C SER A 245 -17.38 11.60 33.11
N LEU A 246 -16.51 10.99 32.31
CA LEU A 246 -15.64 9.89 32.75
C LEU A 246 -14.69 10.31 33.88
N HIS A 247 -14.05 11.48 33.75
CA HIS A 247 -13.12 11.99 34.76
C HIS A 247 -13.85 12.35 36.06
N ILE A 248 -15.02 13.01 35.97
CA ILE A 248 -15.85 13.34 37.14
C ILE A 248 -16.38 12.07 37.85
N ALA A 249 -16.75 11.04 37.09
CA ALA A 249 -17.29 9.79 37.64
C ALA A 249 -16.23 8.87 38.28
N THR A 250 -14.98 8.89 37.81
CA THR A 250 -13.96 7.89 38.18
C THR A 250 -12.70 8.46 38.85
N GLY A 251 -12.40 9.75 38.66
CA GLY A 251 -11.13 10.35 39.05
C GLY A 251 -9.91 9.80 38.31
N HIS A 252 -10.09 8.95 37.29
CA HIS A 252 -8.99 8.35 36.52
C HIS A 252 -8.37 9.35 35.52
N THR A 253 -7.21 8.98 34.97
CA THR A 253 -6.60 9.72 33.85
C THR A 253 -7.46 9.50 32.60
N VAL A 254 -7.98 10.59 32.01
CA VAL A 254 -8.84 10.52 30.82
C VAL A 254 -8.25 11.31 29.66
N ILE A 255 -8.17 10.65 28.50
CA ILE A 255 -7.61 11.17 27.26
C ILE A 255 -8.72 11.19 26.19
N ALA A 256 -9.09 12.39 25.73
CA ALA A 256 -10.04 12.56 24.63
C ALA A 256 -9.30 12.68 23.30
N ALA A 257 -9.55 11.74 22.38
CA ALA A 257 -8.94 11.70 21.05
C ALA A 257 -9.58 12.70 20.06
N MET A 258 -10.72 13.31 20.41
CA MET A 258 -11.45 14.34 19.66
C MET A 258 -12.16 13.88 18.37
N ASP A 259 -11.88 12.68 17.84
CA ASP A 259 -12.71 11.97 16.86
C ASP A 259 -12.34 10.48 16.72
N ALA A 260 -13.28 9.65 16.24
CA ALA A 260 -13.11 8.22 16.00
C ALA A 260 -11.87 7.89 15.15
N GLY A 261 -11.56 8.73 14.16
CA GLY A 261 -10.41 8.57 13.27
C GLY A 261 -9.06 8.78 13.95
N ASN A 262 -9.04 9.36 15.15
CA ASN A 262 -7.86 9.68 15.93
C ASN A 262 -7.65 8.76 17.15
N LEU A 263 -8.63 7.92 17.51
CA LEU A 263 -8.52 6.95 18.61
C LEU A 263 -7.30 6.03 18.44
N MET A 264 -7.05 5.52 17.23
CA MET A 264 -5.93 4.60 16.98
C MET A 264 -4.55 5.27 17.16
N PRO A 265 -4.21 6.39 16.46
CA PRO A 265 -2.91 7.05 16.65
C PRO A 265 -2.62 7.49 18.09
N VAL A 266 -3.65 7.94 18.82
CA VAL A 266 -3.53 8.34 20.23
C VAL A 266 -3.26 7.13 21.13
N ALA A 267 -3.99 6.03 20.93
CA ALA A 267 -3.81 4.82 21.72
C ALA A 267 -2.49 4.08 21.41
N GLU A 268 -2.03 4.08 20.15
CA GLU A 268 -0.71 3.58 19.74
C GLU A 268 0.41 4.36 20.45
N ALA A 269 0.32 5.70 20.49
CA ALA A 269 1.30 6.54 21.20
C ALA A 269 1.31 6.31 22.72
N LEU A 270 0.12 6.18 23.34
CA LEU A 270 -0.01 5.87 24.77
C LEU A 270 0.58 4.49 25.11
N ARG A 271 0.28 3.45 24.30
CA ARG A 271 0.85 2.10 24.52
C ARG A 271 2.37 2.07 24.29
N ALA A 272 2.90 2.87 23.37
CA ALA A 272 4.34 2.96 23.14
C ALA A 272 5.12 3.60 24.31
N ARG A 273 4.54 4.61 24.97
CA ARG A 273 5.14 5.27 26.15
C ARG A 273 4.84 4.55 27.48
N PHE A 274 3.70 3.87 27.57
CA PHE A 274 3.23 3.18 28.76
C PHE A 274 2.89 1.71 28.41
N SER A 275 3.93 0.90 28.19
CA SER A 275 3.78 -0.50 27.73
C SER A 275 2.82 -1.32 28.58
N ASP A 276 2.89 -1.15 29.90
CA ASP A 276 2.25 -2.02 30.89
C ASP A 276 0.94 -1.41 31.46
N ALA A 277 0.54 -0.22 30.99
CA ALA A 277 -0.64 0.48 31.52
C ALA A 277 -1.96 -0.19 31.13
N ASP A 278 -2.94 -0.13 32.04
CA ASP A 278 -4.32 -0.56 31.78
C ASP A 278 -5.06 0.49 30.94
N LEU A 279 -4.98 0.35 29.62
CA LEU A 279 -5.64 1.22 28.66
C LEU A 279 -7.08 0.74 28.43
N VAL A 280 -8.05 1.60 28.73
CA VAL A 280 -9.49 1.31 28.64
C VAL A 280 -10.12 2.21 27.60
N LEU A 281 -10.56 1.64 26.47
CA LEU A 281 -11.35 2.36 25.48
C LEU A 281 -12.79 2.46 25.99
N VAL A 282 -13.35 3.67 26.02
CA VAL A 282 -14.77 3.91 26.27
C VAL A 282 -15.42 4.31 24.94
N ALA A 283 -16.34 3.48 24.47
CA ALA A 283 -17.03 3.69 23.20
C ALA A 283 -18.26 4.59 23.36
N ASP A 284 -18.47 5.48 22.40
CA ASP A 284 -19.77 6.11 22.18
C ASP A 284 -20.69 5.09 21.47
N ASN A 285 -21.88 4.83 22.03
CA ASN A 285 -22.81 3.81 21.55
C ASN A 285 -23.74 4.39 20.47
N ASP A 286 -23.25 4.44 19.24
CA ASP A 286 -23.91 4.98 18.03
C ASP A 286 -25.11 4.16 17.50
N ALA A 287 -25.61 3.17 18.26
CA ALA A 287 -26.67 2.27 17.80
C ALA A 287 -27.97 3.03 17.49
N LYS A 288 -28.53 2.83 16.28
CA LYS A 288 -29.80 3.43 15.85
C LYS A 288 -30.73 2.40 15.22
N PRO A 289 -32.06 2.48 15.42
CA PRO A 289 -33.00 1.48 14.92
C PRO A 289 -33.06 1.34 13.39
N ASP A 290 -32.57 2.33 12.65
CA ASP A 290 -32.56 2.45 11.19
C ASP A 290 -31.18 2.17 10.56
N ARG A 291 -30.19 1.72 11.35
CA ARG A 291 -28.80 1.56 10.90
C ARG A 291 -28.18 0.23 11.33
N ASP A 292 -27.74 -0.57 10.36
CA ASP A 292 -26.85 -1.69 10.60
C ASP A 292 -25.43 -1.21 10.99
N GLY A 293 -24.91 -1.72 12.12
CA GLY A 293 -23.56 -1.42 12.62
C GLY A 293 -23.48 -0.24 13.61
N ASN A 294 -22.37 -0.15 14.35
CA ASN A 294 -22.20 0.80 15.45
C ASN A 294 -20.78 1.42 15.41
N PRO A 295 -20.56 2.52 14.66
CA PRO A 295 -19.22 3.00 14.34
C PRO A 295 -18.35 3.36 15.54
N GLY A 296 -18.88 4.03 16.57
CA GLY A 296 -18.13 4.32 17.80
C GLY A 296 -17.64 3.04 18.50
N VAL A 297 -18.52 2.04 18.66
CA VAL A 297 -18.17 0.73 19.23
C VAL A 297 -17.21 -0.05 18.33
N ASP A 298 -17.38 -0.03 17.02
CA ASP A 298 -16.53 -0.74 16.07
C ASP A 298 -15.12 -0.11 15.97
N ALA A 299 -15.03 1.22 16.05
CA ALA A 299 -13.76 1.95 16.13
C ALA A 299 -13.04 1.65 17.46
N ALA A 300 -13.72 1.81 18.60
CA ALA A 300 -13.16 1.53 19.92
C ALA A 300 -12.75 0.04 20.07
N ARG A 301 -13.54 -0.89 19.55
CA ARG A 301 -13.23 -2.33 19.47
C ARG A 301 -11.95 -2.60 18.69
N LYS A 302 -11.80 -1.97 17.51
CA LYS A 302 -10.60 -2.11 16.69
C LYS A 302 -9.35 -1.62 17.43
N VAL A 303 -9.46 -0.50 18.15
CA VAL A 303 -8.34 0.09 18.90
C VAL A 303 -7.98 -0.75 20.13
N ALA A 304 -8.96 -1.19 20.92
CA ALA A 304 -8.73 -2.07 22.07
C ALA A 304 -8.03 -3.39 21.65
N LEU A 305 -8.44 -4.00 20.53
CA LEU A 305 -7.78 -5.19 19.99
C LEU A 305 -6.34 -4.94 19.52
N ALA A 306 -6.01 -3.75 19.01
CA ALA A 306 -4.69 -3.42 18.51
C ALA A 306 -3.66 -3.14 19.62
N ILE A 307 -4.11 -2.64 20.78
CA ILE A 307 -3.25 -2.24 21.91
C ILE A 307 -3.28 -3.22 23.11
N ASP A 308 -3.98 -4.35 22.98
CA ASP A 308 -4.31 -5.27 24.10
C ASP A 308 -4.99 -4.55 25.28
N GLY A 309 -5.93 -3.64 24.94
CA GLY A 309 -6.70 -2.83 25.88
C GLY A 309 -8.04 -3.46 26.28
N ARG A 310 -8.68 -2.85 27.29
CA ARG A 310 -10.07 -3.17 27.67
C ARG A 310 -11.05 -2.27 26.92
N LEU A 311 -12.29 -2.71 26.79
CA LEU A 311 -13.39 -1.95 26.19
C LEU A 311 -14.55 -1.83 27.18
N ALA A 312 -15.01 -0.59 27.39
CA ALA A 312 -16.29 -0.24 27.99
C ALA A 312 -17.27 0.24 26.91
N VAL A 313 -18.54 -0.14 27.03
CA VAL A 313 -19.63 0.30 26.16
C VAL A 313 -20.86 0.56 27.04
N PRO A 314 -21.50 1.74 26.98
CA PRO A 314 -22.80 1.98 27.63
C PRO A 314 -23.87 1.01 27.10
N GLU A 315 -24.73 0.46 27.96
CA GLU A 315 -25.78 -0.47 27.53
C GLU A 315 -26.82 0.21 26.61
N ASN A 316 -27.20 1.44 26.96
CA ASN A 316 -28.10 2.28 26.18
C ASN A 316 -27.34 3.04 25.07
N PRO A 317 -27.98 3.36 23.92
CA PRO A 317 -27.40 4.23 22.91
C PRO A 317 -27.12 5.65 23.43
N GLY A 318 -25.97 6.22 23.06
CA GLY A 318 -25.48 7.52 23.56
C GLY A 318 -23.99 7.53 23.89
N ASP A 319 -23.45 8.69 24.23
CA ASP A 319 -22.09 8.83 24.78
C ASP A 319 -22.09 8.65 26.32
N ALA A 320 -20.91 8.51 26.95
CA ALA A 320 -20.80 8.38 28.41
C ALA A 320 -21.26 9.64 29.18
N ASN A 321 -21.38 10.78 28.51
CA ASN A 321 -21.97 12.00 29.08
C ASN A 321 -23.50 11.93 29.04
N ASP A 322 -24.11 11.39 28.00
CA ASP A 322 -25.56 11.25 27.91
C ASP A 322 -26.08 10.28 28.99
N LEU A 323 -25.30 9.22 29.29
CA LEU A 323 -25.48 8.39 30.48
C LEU A 323 -25.31 9.19 31.79
N PHE A 324 -24.27 10.03 31.91
CA PHE A 324 -24.06 10.90 33.08
C PHE A 324 -25.25 11.85 33.33
N CYS A 325 -25.79 12.46 32.29
CA CYS A 325 -26.95 13.36 32.38
C CYS A 325 -28.26 12.64 32.72
N ALA A 326 -28.38 11.34 32.42
CA ALA A 326 -29.58 10.54 32.64
C ALA A 326 -29.59 9.79 33.98
N GLU A 327 -28.44 9.21 34.36
CA GLU A 327 -28.32 8.25 35.46
C GLU A 327 -27.22 8.63 36.48
N GLY A 328 -26.41 9.66 36.20
CA GLY A 328 -25.41 10.20 37.12
C GLY A 328 -24.02 9.55 37.05
N PRO A 329 -23.08 9.99 37.92
CA PRO A 329 -21.69 9.51 37.90
C PRO A 329 -21.57 8.02 38.20
N ASP A 330 -22.37 7.47 39.11
CA ASP A 330 -22.27 6.07 39.55
C ASP A 330 -22.52 5.08 38.40
N ALA A 331 -23.44 5.41 37.48
CA ALA A 331 -23.72 4.61 36.29
C ALA A 331 -22.54 4.61 35.30
N VAL A 332 -21.89 5.77 35.11
CA VAL A 332 -20.69 5.90 34.29
C VAL A 332 -19.51 5.13 34.91
N ALA A 333 -19.33 5.22 36.22
CA ALA A 333 -18.32 4.45 36.95
C ALA A 333 -18.55 2.93 36.83
N ALA A 334 -19.82 2.47 36.88
CA ALA A 334 -20.16 1.07 36.67
C ALA A 334 -19.81 0.56 35.25
N VAL A 335 -20.05 1.37 34.21
CA VAL A 335 -19.68 1.05 32.82
C VAL A 335 -18.15 0.92 32.66
N VAL A 336 -17.37 1.78 33.32
CA VAL A 336 -15.89 1.69 33.33
C VAL A 336 -15.40 0.48 34.14
N ALA A 337 -16.02 0.18 35.28
CA ALA A 337 -15.69 -0.98 36.09
C ALA A 337 -15.97 -2.31 35.34
N GLY A 338 -17.02 -2.34 34.51
CA GLY A 338 -17.37 -3.47 33.64
C GLY A 338 -16.46 -3.68 32.43
N ALA A 339 -15.46 -2.81 32.19
CA ALA A 339 -14.64 -2.88 30.99
C ALA A 339 -13.84 -4.19 30.88
N ALA A 340 -13.97 -4.90 29.76
CA ALA A 340 -13.36 -6.22 29.56
C ALA A 340 -12.35 -6.23 28.41
N LYS A 341 -11.34 -7.10 28.48
CA LYS A 341 -10.51 -7.41 27.30
C LYS A 341 -11.36 -8.11 26.25
N ILE A 342 -11.22 -7.67 25.00
CA ILE A 342 -11.93 -8.28 23.87
C ILE A 342 -11.12 -9.50 23.42
N PRO A 343 -11.69 -10.72 23.38
CA PRO A 343 -11.01 -11.84 22.74
C PRO A 343 -10.81 -11.52 21.25
N PRO A 344 -9.64 -11.82 20.65
CA PRO A 344 -9.46 -11.66 19.21
C PRO A 344 -10.50 -12.50 18.46
N PRO A 345 -11.00 -12.04 17.30
CA PRO A 345 -11.90 -12.84 16.49
C PRO A 345 -11.21 -14.16 16.12
N PRO A 346 -11.95 -15.29 16.09
CA PRO A 346 -11.36 -16.58 15.73
C PRO A 346 -10.75 -16.49 14.32
N PRO A 347 -9.56 -17.10 14.10
CA PRO A 347 -8.91 -17.05 12.81
C PRO A 347 -9.82 -17.62 11.72
N THR A 348 -9.83 -16.97 10.56
CA THR A 348 -10.62 -17.38 9.38
C THR A 348 -10.02 -18.57 8.64
N TYR A 349 -8.80 -18.98 9.02
CA TYR A 349 -8.10 -20.16 8.54
C TYR A 349 -8.23 -21.32 9.55
N PRO A 350 -8.20 -22.59 9.11
CA PRO A 350 -8.20 -23.73 10.02
C PRO A 350 -6.97 -23.72 10.94
N ALA A 351 -7.12 -24.30 12.13
CA ALA A 351 -5.99 -24.48 13.04
C ALA A 351 -4.89 -25.35 12.39
N PRO A 352 -3.59 -25.06 12.63
CA PRO A 352 -2.50 -25.82 12.04
C PRO A 352 -2.53 -27.28 12.51
N PHE A 353 -2.34 -28.22 11.57
CA PHE A 353 -2.40 -29.65 11.82
C PHE A 353 -1.09 -30.27 12.33
N LEU A 354 0.00 -29.49 12.33
CA LEU A 354 1.35 -29.91 12.72
C LEU A 354 1.89 -28.96 13.79
N THR A 355 2.75 -29.47 14.67
CA THR A 355 3.59 -28.63 15.53
C THR A 355 4.68 -27.91 14.71
N PRO A 356 5.29 -26.83 15.23
CA PRO A 356 6.37 -26.12 14.54
C PRO A 356 7.61 -26.97 14.25
N GLU A 357 7.81 -28.08 14.97
CA GLU A 357 8.94 -28.99 14.75
C GLU A 357 8.63 -30.00 13.63
N GLU A 358 7.44 -30.62 13.65
CA GLU A 358 6.97 -31.48 12.55
C GLU A 358 6.86 -30.71 11.22
N ALA A 359 6.42 -29.45 11.27
CA ALA A 359 6.35 -28.58 10.10
C ALA A 359 7.75 -28.23 9.53
N ARG A 360 8.77 -28.08 10.40
CA ARG A 360 10.17 -27.88 9.97
C ARG A 360 10.79 -29.14 9.39
N ALA A 361 10.52 -30.31 9.98
CA ALA A 361 10.97 -31.59 9.45
C ALA A 361 10.37 -31.86 8.06
N SER A 362 9.05 -31.76 7.93
CA SER A 362 8.31 -31.92 6.67
C SER A 362 8.80 -30.96 5.57
N LEU A 363 9.09 -29.70 5.93
CA LEU A 363 9.71 -28.72 5.04
C LEU A 363 11.13 -29.13 4.58
N ALA A 364 11.97 -29.61 5.49
CA ALA A 364 13.32 -30.07 5.17
C ALA A 364 13.30 -31.31 4.27
N ASP A 365 12.46 -32.30 4.58
CA ASP A 365 12.30 -33.53 3.80
C ASP A 365 11.81 -33.24 2.37
N ALA A 366 10.84 -32.34 2.22
CA ALA A 366 10.31 -31.94 0.92
C ALA A 366 11.36 -31.20 0.06
N ILE A 367 12.17 -30.31 0.67
CA ILE A 367 13.27 -29.65 -0.01
C ILE A 367 14.35 -30.68 -0.41
N ALA A 368 14.77 -31.55 0.50
CA ALA A 368 15.80 -32.56 0.25
C ALA A 368 15.40 -33.53 -0.87
N GLY A 369 14.18 -34.06 -0.83
CA GLY A 369 13.65 -34.96 -1.87
C GLY A 369 13.56 -34.31 -3.25
N PHE A 370 13.25 -33.01 -3.32
CA PHE A 370 13.30 -32.26 -4.57
C PHE A 370 14.72 -32.02 -5.08
N MET A 371 15.65 -31.61 -4.21
CA MET A 371 17.04 -31.37 -4.60
C MET A 371 17.72 -32.67 -5.09
N ALA A 372 17.39 -33.82 -4.50
CA ALA A 372 17.87 -35.13 -4.92
C ALA A 372 17.43 -35.53 -6.34
N ALA A 373 16.31 -34.99 -6.85
CA ALA A 373 15.82 -35.27 -8.22
C ALA A 373 16.49 -34.41 -9.31
N ILE A 374 17.21 -33.35 -8.95
CA ILE A 374 17.81 -32.40 -9.90
C ILE A 374 19.00 -33.01 -10.70
N PRO A 375 19.93 -33.78 -10.10
CA PRO A 375 21.01 -34.43 -10.84
C PRO A 375 20.49 -35.43 -11.88
N ASP A 376 19.52 -36.28 -11.50
CA ASP A 376 18.91 -37.28 -12.38
C ASP A 376 18.20 -36.63 -13.58
N TYR A 377 17.46 -35.54 -13.33
CA TYR A 377 16.88 -34.74 -14.40
C TYR A 377 17.93 -34.23 -15.39
N TRP A 378 19.04 -33.65 -14.90
CA TRP A 378 20.09 -33.12 -15.78
C TRP A 378 20.91 -34.21 -16.47
N ALA A 379 21.01 -35.41 -15.90
CA ALA A 379 21.58 -36.58 -16.55
C ALA A 379 20.68 -37.07 -17.71
N ALA A 380 19.36 -37.16 -17.49
CA ALA A 380 18.40 -37.53 -18.53
C ALA A 380 18.38 -36.51 -19.69
N VAL A 381 18.42 -35.21 -19.39
CA VAL A 381 18.54 -34.15 -20.42
C VAL A 381 19.85 -34.26 -21.21
N ALA A 382 20.96 -34.59 -20.56
CA ALA A 382 22.24 -34.80 -21.24
C ALA A 382 22.21 -36.03 -22.17
N ALA A 383 21.63 -37.15 -21.70
CA ALA A 383 21.48 -38.36 -22.52
C ALA A 383 20.65 -38.11 -23.78
N ALA A 384 19.49 -37.45 -23.65
CA ALA A 384 18.64 -37.09 -24.80
C ALA A 384 19.35 -36.11 -25.76
N GLN A 385 20.21 -35.23 -25.26
CA GLN A 385 21.01 -34.33 -26.08
C GLN A 385 22.14 -35.03 -26.86
N GLU A 386 22.71 -36.13 -26.35
CA GLU A 386 23.66 -36.94 -27.12
C GLU A 386 22.94 -37.84 -28.14
N GLU A 387 21.80 -38.44 -27.78
CA GLU A 387 20.97 -39.25 -28.70
C GLU A 387 20.53 -38.43 -29.92
N ALA A 388 20.07 -37.19 -29.72
CA ALA A 388 19.66 -36.29 -30.80
C ALA A 388 20.80 -35.92 -31.79
N LYS A 389 22.08 -36.03 -31.39
CA LYS A 389 23.23 -35.78 -32.25
C LYS A 389 23.59 -36.95 -33.16
N ASN A 390 23.12 -38.17 -32.86
CA ASN A 390 23.46 -39.36 -33.64
C ASN A 390 22.72 -39.33 -35.00
N PRO A 391 23.42 -39.27 -36.15
CA PRO A 391 22.77 -39.10 -37.45
C PRO A 391 22.12 -40.38 -38.00
N ASP A 392 22.44 -41.55 -37.44
CA ASP A 392 22.11 -42.88 -38.01
C ASP A 392 20.73 -43.42 -37.59
N THR A 393 19.95 -42.61 -36.88
CA THR A 393 18.53 -42.89 -36.57
C THR A 393 17.66 -42.65 -37.80
N ASP A 394 16.81 -43.60 -38.18
CA ASP A 394 15.75 -43.36 -39.16
C ASP A 394 14.74 -42.33 -38.59
N ARG A 395 14.67 -41.14 -39.20
CA ARG A 395 13.96 -39.97 -38.65
C ARG A 395 12.75 -39.65 -39.51
N ASP A 396 11.55 -39.83 -38.95
CA ASP A 396 10.32 -39.31 -39.56
C ASP A 396 10.39 -37.78 -39.66
N PRO A 397 10.36 -37.17 -40.86
CA PRO A 397 10.40 -35.72 -41.03
C PRO A 397 9.17 -34.97 -40.49
N LEU A 398 8.13 -35.70 -40.04
CA LEU A 398 6.87 -35.18 -39.52
C LEU A 398 6.68 -35.40 -38.00
N ASP A 399 7.64 -36.01 -37.29
CA ASP A 399 7.61 -36.05 -35.82
C ASP A 399 8.09 -34.72 -35.23
N PHE A 400 7.13 -33.81 -35.03
CA PHE A 400 7.36 -32.52 -34.38
C PHE A 400 7.63 -32.63 -32.85
N ASN A 401 7.46 -33.82 -32.26
CA ASN A 401 7.48 -34.03 -30.81
C ASN A 401 8.80 -34.67 -30.32
N ILE A 402 9.82 -34.79 -31.17
CA ILE A 402 11.17 -35.27 -30.80
C ILE A 402 11.77 -34.51 -29.60
N VAL A 403 11.48 -33.20 -29.48
CA VAL A 403 11.95 -32.36 -28.35
C VAL A 403 11.15 -32.63 -27.06
N GLU A 404 9.93 -33.16 -27.18
CA GLU A 404 8.98 -33.38 -26.08
C GLU A 404 9.31 -34.61 -25.20
N ARG A 405 10.38 -35.36 -25.56
CA ARG A 405 10.97 -36.42 -24.73
C ARG A 405 12.09 -35.95 -23.79
N ALA A 406 12.48 -34.69 -23.85
CA ALA A 406 13.15 -34.08 -22.70
C ALA A 406 12.15 -34.08 -21.54
N ALA A 407 12.49 -34.71 -20.41
CA ALA A 407 11.61 -34.77 -19.25
C ALA A 407 11.14 -33.38 -18.83
N LEU A 408 9.94 -33.27 -18.27
CA LEU A 408 9.56 -32.04 -17.58
C LEU A 408 10.51 -31.83 -16.39
N PRO A 409 11.03 -30.60 -16.17
CA PRO A 409 11.84 -30.33 -14.99
C PRO A 409 11.03 -30.63 -13.72
N PRO A 410 11.66 -31.11 -12.64
CA PRO A 410 10.97 -31.27 -11.38
C PRO A 410 10.44 -29.90 -10.92
N LEU A 411 9.20 -29.88 -10.42
CA LEU A 411 8.53 -28.67 -9.90
C LEU A 411 8.03 -28.95 -8.48
N LEU A 412 8.41 -28.09 -7.53
CA LEU A 412 7.96 -28.13 -6.15
C LEU A 412 7.31 -26.80 -5.77
N GLY A 413 6.03 -26.85 -5.38
CA GLY A 413 5.32 -25.72 -4.78
C GLY A 413 5.00 -26.03 -3.32
N LEU A 414 5.46 -25.18 -2.40
CA LEU A 414 5.35 -25.39 -0.95
C LEU A 414 4.45 -24.34 -0.28
N PRO A 415 3.18 -24.67 0.06
CA PRO A 415 2.33 -23.82 0.89
C PRO A 415 2.77 -23.93 2.36
N VAL A 416 3.64 -23.03 2.80
CA VAL A 416 4.37 -23.15 4.08
C VAL A 416 4.41 -21.82 4.83
N ASP A 417 4.07 -21.86 6.12
CA ASP A 417 3.95 -20.70 7.01
C ASP A 417 5.26 -19.93 7.25
N VAL A 418 5.13 -18.72 7.80
CA VAL A 418 6.25 -17.87 8.25
C VAL A 418 6.91 -18.45 9.52
N GLY A 419 8.19 -18.12 9.75
CA GLY A 419 8.93 -18.59 10.95
C GLY A 419 9.42 -20.05 10.92
N LEU A 420 9.15 -20.80 9.84
CA LEU A 420 9.59 -22.18 9.65
C LEU A 420 11.00 -22.33 9.03
N GLY A 421 11.69 -21.23 8.72
CA GLY A 421 13.08 -21.28 8.24
C GLY A 421 13.25 -21.64 6.75
N LYS A 422 12.21 -21.46 5.92
CA LYS A 422 12.19 -21.72 4.46
C LYS A 422 13.50 -21.35 3.75
N THR A 423 13.86 -20.06 3.78
CA THR A 423 15.00 -19.50 3.06
C THR A 423 16.32 -20.08 3.57
N SER A 424 16.48 -20.31 4.89
CA SER A 424 17.66 -20.99 5.46
C SER A 424 17.80 -22.44 5.03
N SER A 425 16.71 -23.22 5.01
CA SER A 425 16.72 -24.60 4.51
C SER A 425 17.05 -24.65 3.02
N ALA A 426 16.51 -23.72 2.23
CA ALA A 426 16.84 -23.57 0.82
C ALA A 426 18.33 -23.23 0.60
N ARG A 427 18.90 -22.28 1.36
CA ARG A 427 20.34 -21.93 1.31
C ARG A 427 21.22 -23.15 1.60
N ALA A 428 20.91 -23.91 2.65
CA ALA A 428 21.68 -25.10 3.02
C ALA A 428 21.64 -26.18 1.93
N ALA A 429 20.45 -26.51 1.42
CA ALA A 429 20.29 -27.53 0.38
C ALA A 429 20.89 -27.10 -0.98
N ILE A 430 20.91 -25.80 -1.29
CA ILE A 430 21.67 -25.24 -2.44
C ILE A 430 23.18 -25.46 -2.27
N ALA A 431 23.72 -25.27 -1.07
CA ALA A 431 25.14 -25.50 -0.79
C ALA A 431 25.52 -26.98 -0.92
N GLU A 432 24.69 -27.90 -0.46
CA GLU A 432 24.87 -29.33 -0.63
C GLU A 432 24.78 -29.77 -2.11
N LEU A 433 23.78 -29.27 -2.86
CA LEU A 433 23.61 -29.57 -4.28
C LEU A 433 24.75 -29.04 -5.17
N ILE A 434 25.33 -27.89 -4.83
CA ILE A 434 26.51 -27.35 -5.52
C ILE A 434 27.77 -28.09 -5.08
N GLY A 435 27.94 -28.37 -3.78
CA GLY A 435 29.11 -29.07 -3.24
C GLY A 435 29.24 -30.52 -3.70
N SER A 436 28.12 -31.21 -3.90
CA SER A 436 28.05 -32.54 -4.54
C SER A 436 28.25 -32.53 -6.06
N GLY A 437 28.30 -31.34 -6.69
CA GLY A 437 28.47 -31.17 -8.12
C GLY A 437 27.22 -31.45 -8.96
N GLY A 438 26.04 -31.64 -8.35
CA GLY A 438 24.81 -32.08 -9.00
C GLY A 438 24.27 -31.17 -10.12
N LEU A 439 24.73 -29.91 -10.20
CA LEU A 439 24.40 -28.97 -11.28
C LEU A 439 25.46 -28.92 -12.41
N GLY A 440 26.66 -29.45 -12.18
CA GLY A 440 27.82 -29.27 -13.05
C GLY A 440 28.21 -27.80 -13.16
N THR A 441 28.30 -27.28 -14.39
CA THR A 441 28.63 -25.88 -14.69
C THR A 441 27.42 -24.93 -14.69
N ARG A 442 26.23 -25.42 -14.31
CA ARG A 442 24.99 -24.63 -14.31
C ARG A 442 24.84 -23.84 -13.00
N LYS A 443 24.30 -22.62 -13.09
CA LYS A 443 24.09 -21.74 -11.93
C LYS A 443 22.74 -21.95 -11.27
N VAL A 444 22.62 -21.55 -10.01
CA VAL A 444 21.33 -21.33 -9.34
C VAL A 444 20.89 -19.89 -9.56
N VAL A 445 19.63 -19.68 -9.91
CA VAL A 445 18.98 -18.36 -9.85
C VAL A 445 18.01 -18.35 -8.67
N TYR A 446 18.07 -17.31 -7.84
CA TYR A 446 17.20 -17.16 -6.67
C TYR A 446 16.45 -15.83 -6.77
N ALA A 447 15.16 -15.88 -7.02
CA ALA A 447 14.31 -14.70 -7.14
C ALA A 447 13.77 -14.28 -5.77
N VAL A 448 13.88 -13.00 -5.44
CA VAL A 448 13.43 -12.38 -4.18
C VAL A 448 12.51 -11.17 -4.44
N PRO A 449 11.60 -10.83 -3.52
CA PRO A 449 10.66 -9.71 -3.72
C PRO A 449 11.34 -8.34 -3.67
N ARG A 450 12.50 -8.20 -3.03
CA ARG A 450 13.23 -6.92 -2.92
C ARG A 450 14.75 -7.10 -2.97
N HIS A 451 15.45 -6.06 -3.45
CA HIS A 451 16.91 -6.05 -3.56
C HIS A 451 17.64 -6.00 -2.21
N ASP A 452 17.04 -5.45 -1.15
CA ASP A 452 17.67 -5.35 0.18
C ASP A 452 17.84 -6.73 0.83
N LEU A 453 16.78 -7.54 0.84
CA LEU A 453 16.81 -8.95 1.22
C LEU A 453 17.87 -9.72 0.40
N GLY A 454 18.00 -9.41 -0.89
CA GLY A 454 19.01 -9.99 -1.77
C GLY A 454 20.47 -9.73 -1.34
N VAL A 455 20.76 -8.65 -0.60
CA VAL A 455 22.12 -8.37 -0.08
C VAL A 455 22.45 -9.25 1.12
N GLU A 456 21.49 -9.43 2.03
CA GLU A 456 21.60 -10.35 3.17
C GLU A 456 21.82 -11.79 2.67
N GLN A 457 20.97 -12.26 1.75
CA GLN A 457 21.04 -13.62 1.20
C GLN A 457 22.37 -13.93 0.49
N VAL A 458 22.93 -12.97 -0.25
CA VAL A 458 24.27 -13.09 -0.86
C VAL A 458 25.37 -13.18 0.20
N THR A 459 25.21 -12.53 1.35
CA THR A 459 26.19 -12.55 2.44
C THR A 459 26.16 -13.90 3.17
N GLU A 460 24.97 -14.44 3.43
CA GLU A 460 24.81 -15.76 4.06
C GLU A 460 25.36 -16.90 3.18
N LEU A 461 25.11 -16.90 1.87
CA LEU A 461 25.64 -17.94 0.97
C LEU A 461 27.17 -17.84 0.80
N LYS A 462 27.77 -16.66 0.93
CA LYS A 462 29.23 -16.51 1.01
C LYS A 462 29.79 -17.08 2.32
N ALA A 463 29.07 -16.98 3.43
CA ALA A 463 29.44 -17.64 4.68
C ALA A 463 29.36 -19.17 4.58
N LEU A 464 28.47 -19.70 3.72
CA LEU A 464 28.43 -21.12 3.30
C LEU A 464 29.48 -21.48 2.23
N GLY A 465 30.42 -20.58 1.89
CA GLY A 465 31.51 -20.84 0.96
C GLY A 465 31.17 -20.73 -0.53
N LEU A 466 29.96 -20.27 -0.89
CA LEU A 466 29.53 -20.16 -2.29
C LEU A 466 29.81 -18.79 -2.90
N SER A 467 30.16 -18.80 -4.19
CA SER A 467 30.24 -17.60 -5.03
C SER A 467 28.83 -17.09 -5.35
N ALA A 468 28.36 -16.07 -4.61
CA ALA A 468 27.03 -15.47 -4.79
C ALA A 468 27.09 -13.99 -5.17
N MET A 469 26.13 -13.52 -5.99
CA MET A 469 25.93 -12.09 -6.27
C MET A 469 24.45 -11.70 -6.40
N LEU A 470 24.15 -10.41 -6.25
CA LEU A 470 22.85 -9.81 -6.52
C LEU A 470 22.86 -9.11 -7.88
N TRP A 471 22.07 -9.61 -8.82
CA TRP A 471 21.85 -8.99 -10.13
C TRP A 471 20.87 -7.83 -10.00
N LYS A 472 21.32 -6.63 -10.38
CA LYS A 472 20.54 -5.39 -10.31
C LYS A 472 19.99 -4.99 -11.68
N GLY A 473 18.79 -4.41 -11.68
CA GLY A 473 18.18 -3.78 -12.85
C GLY A 473 18.95 -2.54 -13.34
N ARG A 474 18.64 -2.05 -14.54
CA ARG A 474 19.29 -0.86 -15.14
C ARG A 474 19.01 0.43 -14.38
N THR A 475 17.83 0.53 -13.77
CA THR A 475 17.33 1.65 -12.98
C THR A 475 17.59 1.50 -11.47
N ALA A 476 18.32 0.47 -11.04
CA ALA A 476 18.72 0.32 -9.64
C ALA A 476 19.97 1.17 -9.33
N PRO A 477 20.20 1.58 -8.06
CA PRO A 477 21.42 2.28 -7.66
C PRO A 477 22.70 1.46 -7.89
N ASP A 478 23.76 2.12 -8.38
CA ASP A 478 25.08 1.55 -8.65
C ASP A 478 25.87 1.36 -7.32
N PRO A 479 26.37 0.16 -6.98
CA PRO A 479 26.98 -0.09 -5.68
C PRO A 479 28.44 0.40 -5.52
N THR A 480 29.01 1.16 -6.45
CA THR A 480 30.46 1.50 -6.45
C THR A 480 30.83 2.94 -6.12
N ASP A 481 29.87 3.83 -5.84
CA ASP A 481 30.11 5.28 -5.80
C ASP A 481 29.68 5.93 -4.48
N ASP A 482 30.36 7.03 -4.11
CA ASP A 482 29.97 7.94 -3.01
C ASP A 482 28.65 8.71 -3.29
N ASN A 483 28.03 8.51 -4.45
CA ASN A 483 26.78 9.13 -4.87
C ASN A 483 25.64 8.09 -4.90
N PRO A 484 24.73 8.07 -3.91
CA PRO A 484 23.66 7.07 -3.82
C PRO A 484 22.59 7.20 -4.93
N ASP A 485 22.51 8.36 -5.60
CA ASP A 485 21.57 8.58 -6.71
C ASP A 485 22.09 8.07 -8.06
N ARG A 486 23.36 7.62 -8.15
CA ARG A 486 23.92 7.06 -9.41
C ARG A 486 23.24 5.73 -9.73
N LEU A 487 22.73 5.59 -10.95
CA LEU A 487 22.08 4.36 -11.42
C LEU A 487 23.04 3.44 -12.17
N MET A 488 22.73 2.13 -12.17
CA MET A 488 23.48 1.09 -12.87
C MET A 488 23.61 1.34 -14.39
N CYS A 489 22.70 2.13 -14.98
CA CYS A 489 22.81 2.61 -16.35
C CYS A 489 22.87 4.15 -16.37
N LEU A 490 23.84 4.70 -17.11
CA LEU A 490 24.07 6.16 -17.19
C LEU A 490 23.23 6.86 -18.28
N ASP A 491 22.53 6.07 -19.10
CA ASP A 491 21.61 6.51 -20.14
C ASP A 491 20.31 5.71 -19.95
N THR A 492 19.46 6.19 -19.04
CA THR A 492 18.18 5.53 -18.76
C THR A 492 17.14 5.81 -19.84
N GLU A 493 17.19 6.98 -20.49
CA GLU A 493 16.21 7.40 -21.51
C GLU A 493 16.25 6.47 -22.72
N ALA A 494 17.42 6.23 -23.32
CA ALA A 494 17.52 5.29 -24.45
C ALA A 494 17.12 3.85 -24.08
N THR A 495 17.22 3.46 -22.79
CA THR A 495 16.75 2.16 -22.32
C THR A 495 15.25 2.12 -22.03
N PHE A 496 14.63 3.25 -21.73
CA PHE A 496 13.19 3.39 -21.57
C PHE A 496 12.49 3.32 -22.93
N ASP A 497 12.95 4.10 -23.91
CA ASP A 497 12.43 4.12 -25.28
C ASP A 497 12.41 2.70 -25.89
N ALA A 498 13.50 1.95 -25.71
CA ALA A 498 13.59 0.58 -26.18
C ALA A 498 12.64 -0.41 -25.45
N LEU A 499 12.33 -0.17 -24.18
CA LEU A 499 11.36 -0.97 -23.43
C LEU A 499 9.92 -0.62 -23.81
N GLU A 500 9.61 0.64 -24.11
CA GLU A 500 8.28 1.09 -24.56
C GLU A 500 7.88 0.42 -25.90
N ILE A 501 8.84 0.22 -26.81
CA ILE A 501 8.64 -0.51 -28.08
C ILE A 501 8.92 -2.02 -27.98
N GLU A 502 9.02 -2.58 -26.77
CA GLU A 502 9.33 -3.98 -26.44
C GLU A 502 10.62 -4.57 -27.09
N HIS A 503 11.56 -3.72 -27.51
CA HIS A 503 12.78 -4.14 -28.20
C HIS A 503 13.91 -4.55 -27.23
N PRO A 504 14.72 -5.58 -27.54
CA PRO A 504 15.85 -5.98 -26.70
C PRO A 504 16.90 -4.87 -26.48
N VAL A 505 16.83 -4.17 -25.33
CA VAL A 505 17.69 -3.05 -24.89
C VAL A 505 19.20 -3.28 -25.10
N GLU A 506 19.66 -4.53 -25.00
CA GLU A 506 21.07 -4.83 -25.27
C GLU A 506 21.43 -4.67 -26.75
N GLN A 507 20.53 -5.01 -27.67
CA GLN A 507 20.72 -4.97 -29.12
C GLN A 507 20.33 -3.63 -29.75
N SER A 508 19.41 -2.86 -29.13
CA SER A 508 19.04 -1.50 -29.57
C SER A 508 19.85 -0.38 -28.93
N CYS A 509 20.36 -0.54 -27.71
CA CYS A 509 21.01 0.56 -26.97
C CYS A 509 22.47 0.26 -26.62
N CYS A 510 22.79 -0.97 -26.20
CA CYS A 510 24.11 -1.26 -25.63
C CYS A 510 25.19 -1.67 -26.65
N LYS A 511 24.86 -2.64 -27.52
CA LYS A 511 25.74 -3.24 -28.53
C LYS A 511 24.96 -3.36 -29.85
N VAL A 512 24.90 -2.28 -30.62
CA VAL A 512 24.07 -2.16 -31.83
C VAL A 512 24.88 -2.61 -33.05
N LYS A 513 24.37 -3.56 -33.82
CA LYS A 513 25.04 -4.05 -35.03
C LYS A 513 24.49 -3.36 -36.28
N ASN A 514 25.26 -2.42 -36.84
CA ASN A 514 24.93 -1.73 -38.08
C ASN A 514 25.61 -2.43 -39.27
N GLY A 515 24.95 -3.46 -39.80
CA GLY A 515 25.48 -4.28 -40.90
C GLY A 515 26.73 -5.06 -40.48
N ALA A 516 27.91 -4.59 -40.87
CA ALA A 516 29.21 -5.15 -40.47
C ALA A 516 29.83 -4.45 -39.25
N GLU A 517 29.38 -3.24 -38.92
CA GLU A 517 29.93 -2.41 -37.83
C GLU A 517 29.23 -2.71 -36.50
N LEU A 518 29.97 -2.65 -35.40
CA LEU A 518 29.44 -2.80 -34.04
C LEU A 518 29.58 -1.47 -33.29
N LEU A 519 28.46 -0.78 -33.11
CA LEU A 519 28.37 0.47 -32.36
C LEU A 519 28.11 0.15 -30.88
N LEU A 520 28.93 0.70 -30.00
CA LEU A 520 28.75 0.58 -28.55
C LEU A 520 28.17 1.87 -27.97
N CYS A 521 27.34 1.73 -26.94
CA CYS A 521 26.90 2.86 -26.10
C CYS A 521 28.12 3.67 -25.60
N PRO A 522 28.09 5.02 -25.58
CA PRO A 522 29.21 5.84 -25.09
C PRO A 522 29.68 5.45 -23.68
N TRP A 523 28.75 5.02 -22.82
CA TRP A 523 28.99 4.61 -21.44
C TRP A 523 29.13 3.09 -21.26
N PHE A 524 29.36 2.32 -22.34
CA PHE A 524 29.35 0.85 -22.29
C PHE A 524 30.37 0.27 -21.30
N HIS A 525 31.54 0.89 -21.14
CA HIS A 525 32.55 0.43 -20.19
C HIS A 525 32.36 0.99 -18.76
N ASP A 526 31.65 2.12 -18.62
CA ASP A 526 31.57 2.92 -17.38
C ASP A 526 30.23 2.78 -16.61
N CYS A 527 29.27 2.02 -17.13
CA CYS A 527 27.99 1.76 -16.45
C CYS A 527 28.01 0.47 -15.63
N GLY A 528 27.48 0.52 -14.39
CA GLY A 528 27.46 -0.61 -13.46
C GLY A 528 26.78 -1.87 -14.02
N TYR A 529 25.78 -1.69 -14.90
CA TYR A 529 25.06 -2.79 -15.56
C TYR A 529 25.95 -3.67 -16.46
N GLN A 530 27.02 -3.12 -17.04
CA GLN A 530 28.01 -3.93 -17.77
C GLN A 530 29.10 -4.45 -16.80
N ARG A 531 29.52 -3.66 -15.80
CA ARG A 531 30.46 -4.12 -14.75
C ARG A 531 29.98 -5.35 -13.97
N GLN A 532 28.68 -5.53 -13.77
CA GLN A 532 28.14 -6.74 -13.10
C GLN A 532 28.19 -8.02 -13.94
N LYS A 533 28.42 -7.96 -15.27
CA LYS A 533 28.37 -9.15 -16.13
C LYS A 533 29.49 -10.17 -15.86
N PRO A 534 30.78 -9.78 -15.72
CA PRO A 534 31.84 -10.71 -15.32
C PRO A 534 31.58 -11.33 -13.93
N LEU A 535 30.97 -10.57 -13.01
CA LEU A 535 30.58 -11.08 -11.69
C LEU A 535 29.50 -12.17 -11.81
N ALA A 536 28.50 -11.98 -12.67
CA ALA A 536 27.47 -12.99 -12.94
C ALA A 536 28.07 -14.24 -13.60
N GLN A 537 29.06 -14.07 -14.47
CA GLN A 537 29.80 -15.18 -15.08
C GLN A 537 30.63 -15.97 -14.05
N ALA A 538 31.20 -15.31 -13.03
CA ALA A 538 31.96 -15.94 -11.94
C ALA A 538 31.10 -16.49 -10.78
N ALA A 539 29.83 -16.09 -10.65
CA ALA A 539 28.93 -16.56 -9.60
C ALA A 539 28.42 -18.00 -9.82
N GLN A 540 28.25 -18.75 -8.74
CA GLN A 540 27.49 -20.02 -8.72
C GLN A 540 26.00 -19.75 -8.45
N VAL A 541 25.68 -18.75 -7.61
CA VAL A 541 24.31 -18.33 -7.27
C VAL A 541 24.09 -16.87 -7.67
N VAL A 542 23.03 -16.60 -8.41
CA VAL A 542 22.65 -15.25 -8.86
C VAL A 542 21.27 -14.90 -8.28
N PHE A 543 21.23 -13.94 -7.38
CA PHE A 543 19.98 -13.37 -6.86
C PHE A 543 19.42 -12.34 -7.84
N CYS A 544 18.10 -12.22 -7.94
CA CYS A 544 17.44 -11.17 -8.71
C CYS A 544 16.10 -10.77 -8.08
N ALA A 545 15.62 -9.54 -8.37
CA ALA A 545 14.25 -9.15 -8.03
C ALA A 545 13.22 -9.91 -8.88
N HIS A 546 12.02 -10.19 -8.34
CA HIS A 546 10.92 -10.88 -9.03
C HIS A 546 10.63 -10.35 -10.43
N ASP A 547 10.68 -9.04 -10.63
CA ASP A 547 10.49 -8.37 -11.93
C ASP A 547 11.42 -8.94 -13.01
N SER A 548 12.63 -9.38 -12.63
CA SER A 548 13.63 -9.97 -13.53
C SER A 548 13.18 -11.29 -14.16
N LEU A 549 12.19 -11.99 -13.58
CA LEU A 549 11.58 -13.20 -14.15
C LEU A 549 10.72 -12.88 -15.40
N PHE A 550 10.27 -11.62 -15.53
CA PHE A 550 9.37 -11.15 -16.59
C PHE A 550 10.10 -10.35 -17.69
N HIS A 551 11.42 -10.50 -17.75
CA HIS A 551 12.31 -9.97 -18.79
C HIS A 551 13.21 -11.09 -19.36
N MET A 552 13.81 -10.88 -20.54
CA MET A 552 14.71 -11.88 -21.13
C MET A 552 15.96 -12.07 -20.25
N LYS A 553 16.23 -13.32 -19.84
CA LYS A 553 17.40 -13.69 -19.02
C LYS A 553 18.71 -13.27 -19.72
N PRO A 554 19.55 -12.42 -19.10
CA PRO A 554 20.83 -12.01 -19.65
C PRO A 554 21.76 -13.19 -20.00
N GLU A 555 22.52 -13.03 -21.09
CA GLU A 555 23.53 -14.00 -21.54
C GLU A 555 24.60 -14.26 -20.48
N ALA A 556 24.96 -13.24 -19.69
CA ALA A 556 25.97 -13.30 -18.64
C ALA A 556 25.63 -14.26 -17.47
N ILE A 557 24.35 -14.60 -17.28
CA ILE A 557 23.92 -15.61 -16.29
C ILE A 557 24.20 -17.03 -16.81
N GLY A 558 24.43 -17.23 -18.12
CA GLY A 558 24.74 -18.54 -18.69
C GLY A 558 23.59 -19.54 -18.53
N ALA A 559 23.93 -20.81 -18.32
CA ALA A 559 22.98 -21.90 -18.11
C ALA A 559 22.49 -21.95 -16.65
N VAL A 560 21.18 -22.04 -16.46
CA VAL A 560 20.54 -22.17 -15.14
C VAL A 560 20.20 -23.64 -14.90
N GLY A 561 20.60 -24.16 -13.73
CA GLY A 561 20.40 -25.54 -13.32
C GLY A 561 19.27 -25.72 -12.30
N LEU A 562 18.98 -24.67 -11.54
CA LEU A 562 17.91 -24.58 -10.57
C LEU A 562 17.40 -23.12 -10.53
N LEU A 563 16.09 -22.94 -10.50
CA LEU A 563 15.42 -21.68 -10.20
C LEU A 563 14.69 -21.83 -8.87
N VAL A 564 15.00 -20.98 -7.90
CA VAL A 564 14.24 -20.82 -6.66
C VAL A 564 13.51 -19.47 -6.72
N ILE A 565 12.29 -19.43 -6.21
CA ILE A 565 11.47 -18.23 -6.07
C ILE A 565 10.93 -18.22 -4.65
N ASP A 566 11.16 -17.15 -3.90
CA ASP A 566 10.66 -16.99 -2.53
C ASP A 566 9.44 -16.03 -2.52
N GLU A 567 8.54 -16.21 -1.56
CA GLU A 567 7.26 -15.47 -1.48
C GLU A 567 6.42 -15.46 -2.78
N ALA A 568 5.55 -14.45 -2.94
CA ALA A 568 4.58 -14.35 -4.04
C ALA A 568 5.11 -13.47 -5.19
N PHE A 569 5.61 -14.10 -6.25
CA PHE A 569 6.20 -13.41 -7.42
C PHE A 569 5.20 -12.95 -8.49
N TRP A 570 3.97 -13.49 -8.52
CA TRP A 570 3.04 -13.30 -9.64
C TRP A 570 2.60 -11.84 -9.83
N GLN A 571 2.64 -11.01 -8.78
CA GLN A 571 2.25 -9.59 -8.85
C GLN A 571 3.19 -8.78 -9.75
N SER A 572 4.50 -9.03 -9.68
CA SER A 572 5.51 -8.42 -10.57
C SER A 572 5.32 -8.73 -12.06
N GLY A 573 4.51 -9.73 -12.41
CA GLY A 573 4.19 -10.06 -13.80
C GLY A 573 3.05 -9.24 -14.40
N LEU A 574 2.28 -8.50 -13.57
CA LEU A 574 1.03 -7.86 -13.97
C LEU A 574 1.24 -6.44 -14.52
N ARG A 575 1.98 -6.34 -15.64
CA ARG A 575 2.24 -5.06 -16.33
C ARG A 575 0.94 -4.27 -16.58
N GLY A 576 0.94 -2.99 -16.23
CA GLY A 576 -0.21 -2.09 -16.42
C GLY A 576 -1.31 -2.24 -15.37
N LEU A 577 -1.12 -3.08 -14.35
CA LEU A 577 -2.00 -3.18 -13.18
C LEU A 577 -1.36 -2.52 -11.94
N ASP A 578 -0.49 -1.52 -12.15
CA ASP A 578 0.25 -0.76 -11.13
C ASP A 578 -0.69 0.12 -10.27
N GLY A 579 -1.44 -0.53 -9.39
CA GLY A 579 -2.47 0.06 -8.55
C GLY A 579 -3.56 -0.97 -8.20
N LYS A 580 -4.71 -0.51 -7.69
CA LYS A 580 -5.87 -1.39 -7.51
C LYS A 580 -6.58 -1.57 -8.85
N ALA A 581 -6.19 -2.60 -9.60
CA ALA A 581 -6.80 -3.03 -10.86
C ALA A 581 -8.34 -3.08 -10.75
N THR A 582 -9.02 -2.04 -11.25
CA THR A 582 -10.46 -1.85 -11.05
C THR A 582 -11.20 -2.34 -12.30
N LEU A 583 -11.39 -3.66 -12.38
CA LEU A 583 -12.20 -4.31 -13.41
C LEU A 583 -13.68 -4.00 -13.18
N THR A 584 -14.33 -3.34 -14.15
CA THR A 584 -15.78 -3.16 -14.15
C THR A 584 -16.47 -4.44 -14.63
N GLN A 585 -17.69 -4.68 -14.14
CA GLN A 585 -18.49 -5.83 -14.58
C GLN A 585 -18.77 -5.77 -16.08
N ASP A 586 -19.07 -4.57 -16.60
CA ASP A 586 -19.16 -4.24 -18.03
C ASP A 586 -17.91 -4.61 -18.83
N GLY A 587 -16.71 -4.37 -18.29
CA GLY A 587 -15.44 -4.73 -18.93
C GLY A 587 -15.24 -6.25 -19.05
N LEU A 588 -15.91 -7.03 -18.20
CA LEU A 588 -15.86 -8.50 -18.26
C LEU A 588 -16.90 -9.09 -19.21
N GLU A 589 -17.81 -8.30 -19.80
CA GLU A 589 -18.82 -8.83 -20.72
C GLU A 589 -18.23 -9.36 -22.04
N PRO A 590 -18.56 -10.61 -22.44
CA PRO A 590 -18.14 -11.17 -23.73
C PRO A 590 -18.55 -10.28 -24.90
N GLY A 591 -17.62 -10.05 -25.83
CA GLY A 591 -17.83 -9.20 -27.01
C GLY A 591 -17.53 -7.71 -26.82
N ARG A 592 -17.50 -7.15 -25.59
CA ARG A 592 -17.14 -5.73 -25.39
C ARG A 592 -15.65 -5.41 -25.55
N THR A 593 -14.78 -6.43 -25.50
CA THR A 593 -13.33 -6.26 -25.57
C THR A 593 -12.71 -7.53 -26.15
N SER A 594 -11.83 -7.41 -27.13
CA SER A 594 -10.97 -8.51 -27.57
C SER A 594 -9.91 -8.80 -26.51
N LEU A 595 -9.80 -10.05 -26.07
CA LEU A 595 -8.65 -10.53 -25.30
C LEU A 595 -7.84 -11.46 -26.20
N THR A 596 -6.52 -11.29 -26.19
CA THR A 596 -5.58 -12.04 -27.01
C THR A 596 -4.34 -12.33 -26.17
N CYS A 597 -4.00 -13.61 -26.01
CA CYS A 597 -2.74 -14.03 -25.42
C CYS A 597 -1.68 -14.14 -26.53
N TYR A 598 -0.42 -13.86 -26.20
CA TYR A 598 0.70 -13.94 -27.14
C TYR A 598 1.79 -14.86 -26.61
N THR A 599 2.29 -15.71 -27.50
CA THR A 599 3.49 -16.52 -27.28
C THR A 599 4.73 -15.62 -27.16
N GLY A 600 5.82 -16.12 -26.56
CA GLY A 600 7.13 -15.45 -26.51
C GLY A 600 7.82 -15.21 -27.87
N LYS A 601 7.11 -15.38 -28.99
CA LYS A 601 7.52 -15.00 -30.35
C LYS A 601 6.54 -13.99 -30.99
N ALA A 602 5.79 -13.25 -30.17
CA ALA A 602 4.76 -12.27 -30.55
C ALA A 602 3.63 -12.80 -31.46
N LYS A 603 3.47 -14.14 -31.57
CA LYS A 603 2.34 -14.76 -32.28
C LYS A 603 1.20 -15.03 -31.29
N MET A 604 -0.05 -14.82 -31.74
CA MET A 604 -1.25 -15.15 -30.96
C MET A 604 -1.21 -16.61 -30.48
N ASP A 605 -1.37 -16.80 -29.18
CA ASP A 605 -1.54 -18.10 -28.55
C ASP A 605 -3.03 -18.45 -28.52
N VAL A 606 -3.46 -19.36 -29.41
CA VAL A 606 -4.88 -19.72 -29.55
C VAL A 606 -5.41 -20.43 -28.30
N GLY A 607 -4.59 -21.25 -27.64
CA GLY A 607 -4.99 -22.00 -26.45
C GLY A 607 -5.15 -21.09 -25.25
N ALA A 608 -4.10 -20.34 -24.90
CA ALA A 608 -4.14 -19.40 -23.79
C ALA A 608 -5.19 -18.29 -24.01
N THR A 609 -5.47 -17.90 -25.27
CA THR A 609 -6.57 -16.97 -25.58
C THR A 609 -7.94 -17.59 -25.27
N ALA A 610 -8.17 -18.84 -25.68
CA ALA A 610 -9.43 -19.54 -25.41
C ALA A 610 -9.66 -19.75 -23.90
N ASP A 611 -8.62 -20.14 -23.15
CA ASP A 611 -8.69 -20.30 -21.71
C ASP A 611 -8.97 -18.98 -20.97
N LEU A 612 -8.34 -17.87 -21.40
CA LEU A 612 -8.58 -16.54 -20.85
C LEU A 612 -10.02 -16.06 -21.12
N ILE A 613 -10.56 -16.31 -22.33
CA ILE A 613 -11.95 -16.01 -22.67
C ILE A 613 -12.91 -16.84 -21.80
N ALA A 614 -12.64 -18.15 -21.64
CA ALA A 614 -13.46 -19.03 -20.82
C ALA A 614 -13.40 -18.66 -19.32
N ALA A 615 -12.25 -18.22 -18.81
CA ALA A 615 -12.11 -17.70 -17.44
C ALA A 615 -12.90 -16.39 -17.24
N ARG A 616 -12.81 -15.45 -18.19
CA ARG A 616 -13.59 -14.21 -18.21
C ARG A 616 -15.10 -14.48 -18.20
N GLU A 617 -15.58 -15.41 -19.03
CA GLU A 617 -17.00 -15.79 -19.07
C GLU A 617 -17.50 -16.36 -17.73
N ARG A 618 -16.72 -17.27 -17.12
CA ARG A 618 -17.04 -17.80 -15.79
C ARG A 618 -17.08 -16.70 -14.74
N LEU A 619 -16.12 -15.76 -14.75
CA LEU A 619 -16.09 -14.63 -13.82
C LEU A 619 -17.27 -13.68 -14.03
N CYS A 620 -17.55 -13.25 -15.27
CA CYS A 620 -18.68 -12.40 -15.60
C CYS A 620 -20.01 -13.02 -15.15
N LYS A 621 -20.17 -14.34 -15.30
CA LYS A 621 -21.35 -15.08 -14.83
C LYS A 621 -21.46 -15.13 -13.31
N ALA A 622 -20.34 -15.34 -12.60
CA ALA A 622 -20.30 -15.34 -11.14
C ALA A 622 -20.63 -13.96 -10.53
N LEU A 623 -20.07 -12.88 -11.10
CA LEU A 623 -20.38 -11.52 -10.68
C LEU A 623 -21.87 -11.17 -10.88
N ARG A 624 -22.48 -11.61 -11.99
CA ARG A 624 -23.92 -11.38 -12.28
C ARG A 624 -24.89 -12.10 -11.34
N VAL A 625 -24.43 -13.03 -10.50
CA VAL A 625 -25.25 -13.72 -9.48
C VAL A 625 -24.86 -13.38 -8.04
N THR A 626 -23.98 -12.39 -7.85
CA THR A 626 -23.54 -11.95 -6.52
C THR A 626 -24.14 -10.58 -6.20
N GLU A 627 -24.62 -10.40 -4.96
CA GLU A 627 -25.12 -9.12 -4.46
C GLU A 627 -23.96 -8.11 -4.28
N PRO A 628 -24.22 -6.79 -4.34
CA PRO A 628 -23.17 -5.77 -4.19
C PRO A 628 -22.44 -5.88 -2.85
N GLY A 629 -21.17 -6.26 -2.86
CA GLY A 629 -20.37 -6.47 -1.66
C GLY A 629 -19.08 -7.26 -1.91
N PRO A 630 -18.42 -7.74 -0.84
CA PRO A 630 -17.21 -8.56 -0.94
C PRO A 630 -17.48 -9.91 -1.63
N LEU A 631 -16.61 -10.29 -2.57
CA LEU A 631 -16.71 -11.57 -3.26
C LEU A 631 -16.32 -12.72 -2.33
N ARG A 632 -17.14 -13.78 -2.31
CA ARG A 632 -16.88 -14.99 -1.53
C ARG A 632 -15.78 -15.82 -2.21
N LEU A 633 -14.74 -16.20 -1.46
CA LEU A 633 -13.57 -16.92 -1.98
C LEU A 633 -13.96 -18.18 -2.78
N GLY A 634 -14.82 -19.05 -2.23
CA GLY A 634 -15.29 -20.26 -2.90
C GLY A 634 -16.07 -20.06 -4.21
N LEU A 635 -16.55 -18.83 -4.49
CA LEU A 635 -17.12 -18.49 -5.79
C LEU A 635 -16.01 -18.20 -6.83
N LEU A 636 -14.92 -17.56 -6.41
CA LEU A 636 -13.74 -17.31 -7.24
C LEU A 636 -12.97 -18.60 -7.53
N GLU A 637 -12.81 -19.48 -6.54
CA GLU A 637 -12.20 -20.80 -6.71
C GLU A 637 -12.95 -21.64 -7.77
N ALA A 638 -14.29 -21.60 -7.75
CA ALA A 638 -15.16 -22.26 -8.74
C ALA A 638 -15.11 -21.63 -10.15
N VAL A 639 -14.61 -20.40 -10.27
CA VAL A 639 -14.37 -19.71 -11.55
C VAL A 639 -12.97 -20.02 -12.10
N VAL A 640 -11.95 -20.04 -11.24
CA VAL A 640 -10.56 -20.22 -11.64
C VAL A 640 -10.21 -21.69 -11.91
N SER A 641 -10.80 -22.64 -11.18
CA SER A 641 -10.50 -24.07 -11.32
C SER A 641 -10.70 -24.59 -12.76
N PRO A 642 -9.65 -25.11 -13.44
CA PRO A 642 -9.80 -25.75 -14.73
C PRO A 642 -10.52 -27.10 -14.57
N ARG A 643 -11.49 -27.39 -15.45
CA ARG A 643 -12.00 -28.76 -15.62
C ARG A 643 -11.04 -29.53 -16.52
N THR A 644 -10.12 -30.27 -15.93
CA THR A 644 -9.11 -31.05 -16.65
C THR A 644 -9.75 -32.21 -17.44
N THR A 645 -10.17 -31.96 -18.68
CA THR A 645 -10.72 -32.99 -19.59
C THR A 645 -9.61 -33.73 -20.36
N ALA A 646 -8.66 -34.30 -19.63
CA ALA A 646 -7.74 -35.32 -20.12
C ALA A 646 -7.16 -36.09 -18.93
N ALA A 647 -7.55 -37.37 -18.78
CA ALA A 647 -6.93 -38.25 -17.80
C ALA A 647 -5.84 -39.08 -18.48
N MET A 648 -4.57 -38.78 -18.17
CA MET A 648 -3.54 -39.83 -18.19
C MET A 648 -3.66 -40.61 -16.87
N PRO A 649 -3.67 -41.95 -16.91
CA PRO A 649 -3.80 -42.75 -15.69
C PRO A 649 -2.50 -42.70 -14.88
N PRO A 650 -2.55 -42.54 -13.54
CA PRO A 650 -1.38 -42.76 -12.70
C PRO A 650 -1.01 -44.24 -12.75
N HIS A 651 0.21 -44.56 -13.18
CA HIS A 651 0.73 -45.92 -13.09
C HIS A 651 0.98 -46.27 -11.62
N SER A 652 0.09 -47.12 -11.07
CA SER A 652 0.12 -47.54 -9.68
C SER A 652 1.26 -48.53 -9.41
N ASN A 653 2.14 -48.22 -8.44
CA ASN A 653 2.58 -49.18 -7.41
C ASN A 653 3.51 -48.54 -6.34
N ALA A 654 2.92 -47.84 -5.38
CA ALA A 654 3.41 -47.72 -4.00
C ALA A 654 2.20 -47.40 -3.12
N ALA A 655 2.08 -48.03 -1.94
CA ALA A 655 0.84 -48.00 -1.16
C ALA A 655 0.93 -47.09 0.08
N GLY A 656 -0.11 -46.29 0.30
CA GLY A 656 -0.52 -45.84 1.64
C GLY A 656 -0.24 -44.38 2.01
N CYS A 657 -1.19 -43.48 1.71
CA CYS A 657 -1.56 -42.41 2.65
C CYS A 657 -3.02 -41.97 2.46
N ALA A 658 -3.49 -41.03 3.29
CA ALA A 658 -4.89 -40.76 3.61
C ALA A 658 -5.80 -40.24 2.48
N MET A 659 -7.11 -40.48 2.64
CA MET A 659 -8.21 -39.87 1.87
C MET A 659 -8.45 -38.40 2.26
N PRO A 660 -8.80 -37.49 1.33
CA PRO A 660 -9.29 -36.16 1.65
C PRO A 660 -10.76 -36.16 2.11
N VAL A 661 -11.08 -35.43 3.18
CA VAL A 661 -12.44 -35.37 3.75
C VAL A 661 -13.18 -34.10 3.28
N SER A 662 -14.11 -34.25 2.33
CA SER A 662 -14.91 -33.14 1.79
C SER A 662 -16.42 -33.40 1.83
N ALA A 663 -17.02 -33.47 3.03
CA ALA A 663 -18.47 -33.27 3.23
C ALA A 663 -18.88 -33.17 4.71
N LEU A 664 -19.11 -31.95 5.24
CA LEU A 664 -19.99 -31.77 6.42
C LEU A 664 -20.64 -30.37 6.50
N ALA A 665 -21.60 -30.10 5.61
CA ALA A 665 -22.44 -28.91 5.72
C ALA A 665 -23.47 -29.07 6.86
N CYS A 666 -23.37 -28.24 7.90
CA CYS A 666 -24.26 -28.31 9.07
C CYS A 666 -25.71 -27.96 8.72
N ARG A 667 -26.68 -28.76 9.19
CA ARG A 667 -28.10 -28.39 9.25
C ARG A 667 -28.61 -28.43 10.68
N ARG A 668 -28.77 -27.25 11.27
CA ARG A 668 -29.63 -26.96 12.43
C ARG A 668 -30.60 -25.86 11.98
N SER A 669 -31.86 -26.17 11.69
CA SER A 669 -32.96 -26.39 12.65
C SER A 669 -33.80 -25.12 12.85
N SER A 670 -34.58 -24.76 11.83
CA SER A 670 -35.75 -23.89 11.96
C SER A 670 -37.01 -24.76 11.83
N GLY A 671 -37.86 -24.74 12.85
CA GLY A 671 -39.08 -25.55 12.90
C GLY A 671 -40.33 -24.68 12.88
N ALA A 672 -41.23 -24.93 11.93
CA ALA A 672 -42.59 -24.42 11.93
C ALA A 672 -43.52 -25.34 11.11
N SER A 673 -44.74 -25.57 11.64
CA SER A 673 -46.02 -25.90 10.96
C SER A 673 -46.06 -26.67 9.62
N GLY A 674 -47.04 -27.56 9.41
CA GLY A 674 -47.41 -27.88 8.01
C GLY A 674 -48.62 -28.76 7.70
N SER A 675 -48.85 -29.84 8.45
CA SER A 675 -49.98 -30.80 8.26
C SER A 675 -49.97 -31.69 7.00
N ARG A 676 -50.78 -32.78 7.06
CA ARG A 676 -51.30 -33.61 5.94
C ARG A 676 -50.28 -34.49 5.17
N ARG A 677 -50.67 -35.65 4.60
CA ARG A 677 -51.62 -36.71 5.03
C ARG A 677 -51.43 -37.92 4.10
N SER A 678 -51.15 -39.12 4.63
CA SER A 678 -51.07 -40.41 3.88
C SER A 678 -49.94 -40.51 2.83
N CYS A 679 -49.53 -41.68 2.30
CA CYS A 679 -50.22 -42.97 2.30
C CYS A 679 -49.30 -44.22 2.36
N ARG A 680 -49.60 -45.10 3.33
CA ARG A 680 -49.56 -46.58 3.32
C ARG A 680 -48.48 -47.37 2.53
N LYS A 681 -47.81 -48.24 3.32
CA LYS A 681 -47.48 -49.67 3.03
C LYS A 681 -46.36 -49.93 1.99
N ARG A 682 -45.61 -51.05 2.08
CA ARG A 682 -45.73 -52.28 2.89
C ARG A 682 -44.34 -52.83 3.31
N ALA A 683 -44.36 -53.85 4.17
CA ALA A 683 -43.24 -54.70 4.60
C ALA A 683 -42.49 -55.36 3.40
N SER A 684 -41.32 -56.01 3.55
CA SER A 684 -40.92 -56.88 4.68
C SER A 684 -39.40 -57.18 4.80
N HIS A 685 -39.04 -57.78 5.95
CA HIS A 685 -37.89 -58.62 6.35
C HIS A 685 -36.53 -58.54 5.60
N GLY A 686 -35.38 -58.63 6.28
CA GLY A 686 -35.16 -58.95 7.69
C GLY A 686 -33.71 -58.77 8.13
N CYS A 687 -33.44 -58.96 9.42
CA CYS A 687 -32.16 -58.67 10.08
C CYS A 687 -31.71 -59.90 10.90
N ARG A 688 -30.39 -60.18 11.00
CA ARG A 688 -29.66 -60.43 12.28
C ARG A 688 -28.13 -60.61 12.07
N PRO A 689 -27.28 -60.49 13.13
CA PRO A 689 -25.87 -60.08 13.01
C PRO A 689 -24.85 -60.90 13.87
N GLY A 690 -23.62 -60.38 14.02
CA GLY A 690 -22.67 -60.73 15.10
C GLY A 690 -21.60 -61.75 14.68
N ALA A 691 -20.27 -61.56 14.76
CA ALA A 691 -19.36 -60.63 15.47
C ALA A 691 -18.88 -61.06 16.88
N ALA A 692 -17.67 -61.64 16.95
CA ALA A 692 -16.73 -61.82 18.08
C ALA A 692 -15.45 -62.54 17.55
N PRO A 693 -14.30 -62.59 18.25
CA PRO A 693 -13.85 -61.94 19.49
C PRO A 693 -12.91 -60.72 19.17
N ARG A 694 -12.41 -59.84 20.05
CA ARG A 694 -11.70 -59.94 21.35
C ARG A 694 -10.40 -60.78 21.29
N SER A 695 -9.29 -60.42 21.93
CA SER A 695 -8.85 -59.15 22.53
C SER A 695 -7.36 -59.26 22.90
N GLY A 696 -6.59 -58.18 22.77
CA GLY A 696 -5.21 -58.04 23.22
C GLY A 696 -4.82 -56.57 23.21
#